data_AF-A0A7C5I599-F1
#
_entry.id   AF-A0A7C5I599-F1
#
_cell.length_a   1.000
_cell.length_b   1.000
_cell.length_c   1.000
_cell.angle_alpha   90.00
_cell.angle_beta   90.00
_cell.angle_gamma   90.00
#
_symmetry.space_group_name_H-M   'P 1'
#
loop_
_entity.id
_entity.type
_entity.pdbx_description
1 polymer ?
#
loop_
_entity_poly.entity_id
_entity_poly.type
_entity_poly.pdbx_seq_one_letter_code
_entity_poly.pdbx_strand_id
1 'polypeptide(L)'
;MTVEDVLREIKIKVKEMIPSDIQITDVEFEGPLLVIYTKHPQRFAEREHLIRQLAKTLQKRITVRPDPSVLTDSKIAEKRIKELVPKEAGITNLYFQPDVGEVIIEAMKPGIVIGKKGALLNQIKREINWTPKVVRTPPIQSKTIHDIRAFLRMASEERKAILKKIGRRLHRGVSENEKFVRVVALGGFREVGRSCALLHTKDAKILVDVGLDVSSDSAGSPYLNLPEVLPLETIDAVVVTHAHLDHSGLVPLLYKYGYDGPVYCTPPTRDLMILLQLDYLKVAVADARKTPYSSEHIREMLKHCITLNYGDTTDIAPGVKLTLHNAGHILGSAVCHFHIGDGLYNVVFTGDIKYERTWLFDPAINRFPRVEAVIMESTYGGKGDIQPSRREAVDRLRDIVQRTLKKKGKVLIPVFAVGRSQEVMVALENMIRKEEIPNVPIYLDGMIWEATAIHTAYPEYLNSHLRSLILHKGENPLLSDVFVRVDSYDARQELLGNPDPCIVLATSGMLNGGPVMEYLKAWAGEKKNTLTFVGYQAEGTLGRKIQKGWKEVSLTIRGAPTTIKINMDVETVDGFSGHSDRGQLITYLNNMSPKPERAIFCHGEESKCLDLAATIHRRLGIPTVAPLNMETVRLK
;
A
#
# COMPACT_ATOMS: atom_id res chain seq x y z
N MET A 1 32.90 -12.15 -10.24
CA MET A 1 33.20 -10.71 -10.30
C MET A 1 32.71 -10.07 -9.00
N THR A 2 33.57 -9.33 -8.30
CA THR A 2 33.14 -8.64 -7.07
C THR A 2 32.33 -7.38 -7.41
N VAL A 3 31.55 -6.87 -6.46
CA VAL A 3 30.79 -5.61 -6.64
C VAL A 3 31.72 -4.43 -6.94
N GLU A 4 32.92 -4.42 -6.36
CA GLU A 4 33.92 -3.37 -6.59
C GLU A 4 34.48 -3.43 -8.02
N ASP A 5 34.61 -4.62 -8.59
CA ASP A 5 34.99 -4.79 -10.00
C ASP A 5 33.88 -4.25 -10.92
N VAL A 6 32.62 -4.60 -10.64
CA VAL A 6 31.45 -4.09 -11.38
C VAL A 6 31.39 -2.56 -11.33
N LEU A 7 31.58 -1.98 -10.14
CA LEU A 7 31.55 -0.53 -9.96
C LEU A 7 32.73 0.14 -10.67
N ARG A 8 33.92 -0.47 -10.66
CA ARG A 8 35.10 0.03 -11.38
C ARG A 8 34.87 0.04 -12.89
N GLU A 9 34.34 -1.04 -13.45
CA GLU A 9 33.99 -1.10 -14.89
C GLU A 9 32.95 -0.05 -15.26
N ILE A 10 31.93 0.15 -14.42
CA ILE A 10 30.93 1.19 -14.62
C ILE A 10 31.58 2.58 -14.55
N LYS A 11 32.46 2.84 -13.58
CA LYS A 11 33.19 4.11 -13.46
C LYS A 11 34.00 4.42 -14.74
N ILE A 12 34.63 3.41 -15.33
CA ILE A 12 35.38 3.55 -16.60
C ILE A 12 34.42 3.89 -17.75
N LYS A 13 33.38 3.08 -17.97
CA LYS A 13 32.39 3.31 -19.05
C LYS A 13 31.70 4.66 -18.93
N VAL A 14 31.35 5.07 -17.72
CA VAL A 14 30.76 6.38 -17.42
C VAL A 14 31.72 7.50 -17.83
N LYS A 15 33.02 7.39 -17.49
CA LYS A 15 34.04 8.38 -17.89
C LYS A 15 34.27 8.43 -19.41
N GLU A 16 34.24 7.30 -20.11
CA GLU A 16 34.41 7.24 -21.56
C GLU A 16 33.24 7.87 -22.32
N MET A 17 32.02 7.70 -21.81
CA MET A 17 30.81 8.22 -22.44
C MET A 17 30.53 9.69 -22.11
N ILE A 18 31.06 10.20 -21.00
CA ILE A 18 30.83 11.57 -20.57
C ILE A 18 31.85 12.52 -21.21
N PRO A 19 31.39 13.60 -21.87
CA PRO A 19 32.28 14.61 -22.42
C PRO A 19 33.24 15.23 -21.39
N SER A 20 34.45 15.57 -21.80
CA SER A 20 35.53 16.06 -20.93
C SER A 20 35.21 17.40 -20.24
N ASP A 21 34.22 18.15 -20.72
CA ASP A 21 33.73 19.38 -20.10
C ASP A 21 32.82 19.14 -18.88
N ILE A 22 32.51 17.88 -18.55
CA ILE A 22 31.69 17.51 -17.39
C ILE A 22 32.54 16.75 -16.38
N GLN A 23 32.91 17.41 -15.28
CA GLN A 23 33.63 16.76 -14.19
C GLN A 23 32.71 15.87 -13.34
N ILE A 24 33.00 14.56 -13.34
CA ILE A 24 32.42 13.58 -12.42
C ILE A 24 33.29 13.48 -11.18
N THR A 25 32.67 13.56 -10.01
CA THR A 25 33.34 13.43 -8.72
C THR A 25 33.27 12.00 -8.20
N ASP A 26 32.10 11.36 -8.32
CA ASP A 26 31.92 9.97 -7.90
C ASP A 26 30.78 9.28 -8.65
N VAL A 27 30.77 7.95 -8.61
CA VAL A 27 29.69 7.11 -9.12
C VAL A 27 29.45 6.00 -8.11
N GLU A 28 28.26 5.92 -7.54
CA GLU A 28 27.96 4.96 -6.47
C GLU A 28 26.60 4.30 -6.69
N PHE A 29 26.44 3.09 -6.16
CA PHE A 29 25.12 2.46 -6.05
C PHE A 29 24.43 2.95 -4.79
N GLU A 30 23.20 3.44 -4.93
CA GLU A 30 22.33 3.80 -3.80
C GLU A 30 20.95 3.16 -3.98
N GLY A 31 20.75 2.05 -3.27
CA GLY A 31 19.61 1.16 -3.47
C GLY A 31 19.59 0.66 -4.92
N PRO A 32 18.47 0.78 -5.64
CA PRO A 32 18.38 0.36 -7.03
C PRO A 32 18.94 1.36 -8.06
N LEU A 33 19.46 2.51 -7.60
CA LEU A 33 19.93 3.57 -8.49
C LEU A 33 21.45 3.57 -8.61
N LEU A 34 21.94 3.81 -9.83
CA LEU A 34 23.30 4.26 -10.07
C LEU A 34 23.32 5.80 -10.00
N VAL A 35 23.98 6.33 -8.98
CA VAL A 35 24.07 7.77 -8.73
C VAL A 35 25.39 8.30 -9.27
N ILE A 36 25.32 9.27 -10.18
CA ILE A 36 26.48 9.98 -10.71
C ILE A 36 26.55 11.36 -10.04
N TYR A 37 27.62 11.61 -9.29
CA TYR A 37 27.90 12.89 -8.65
C TYR A 37 28.76 13.77 -9.58
N THR A 38 28.37 15.02 -9.73
CA THR A 38 29.06 15.95 -10.63
C THR A 38 29.10 17.38 -10.09
N LYS A 39 30.21 18.08 -10.35
CA LYS A 39 30.31 19.53 -10.10
C LYS A 39 29.54 20.38 -11.12
N HIS A 40 29.08 19.78 -12.22
CA HIS A 40 28.43 20.48 -13.33
C HIS A 40 27.04 19.90 -13.65
N PRO A 41 26.11 19.85 -12.67
CA PRO A 41 24.78 19.24 -12.85
C PRO A 41 23.97 19.91 -13.97
N GLN A 42 24.21 21.20 -14.23
CA GLN A 42 23.54 21.98 -15.27
C GLN A 42 23.89 21.48 -16.67
N ARG A 43 25.19 21.24 -16.94
CA ARG A 43 25.67 20.73 -18.24
C ARG A 43 25.12 19.33 -18.55
N PHE A 44 24.88 18.53 -17.51
CA PHE A 44 24.16 17.27 -17.62
C PHE A 44 22.69 17.45 -18.01
N ALA A 45 22.01 18.42 -17.39
CA ALA A 45 20.59 18.70 -17.65
C ALA A 45 20.36 19.22 -19.08
N GLU A 46 21.29 19.98 -19.63
CA GLU A 46 21.25 20.46 -21.03
C GLU A 46 21.38 19.33 -22.07
N ARG A 47 21.95 18.19 -21.67
CA ARG A 47 22.22 17.03 -22.54
C ARG A 47 21.36 15.83 -22.17
N GLU A 48 20.04 15.95 -22.27
CA GLU A 48 19.08 14.88 -21.90
C GLU A 48 19.38 13.51 -22.55
N HIS A 49 19.95 13.50 -23.76
CA HIS A 49 20.31 12.27 -24.47
C HIS A 49 21.39 11.45 -23.75
N LEU A 50 22.29 12.10 -23.00
CA LEU A 50 23.42 11.47 -22.34
C LEU A 50 22.95 10.49 -21.25
N ILE A 51 22.00 10.91 -20.41
CA ILE A 51 21.44 10.05 -19.34
C ILE A 51 20.74 8.84 -19.96
N ARG A 52 19.95 9.04 -21.02
CA ARG A 52 19.26 7.94 -21.71
C ARG A 52 20.25 6.96 -22.33
N GLN A 53 21.32 7.46 -22.96
CA GLN A 53 22.36 6.63 -23.55
C GLN A 53 23.14 5.84 -22.50
N LEU A 54 23.53 6.49 -21.40
CA LEU A 54 24.17 5.82 -20.25
C LEU A 54 23.25 4.74 -19.68
N ALA A 55 21.98 5.05 -19.43
CA ALA A 55 21.02 4.10 -18.87
C ALA A 55 20.80 2.89 -19.79
N LYS A 56 20.73 3.12 -21.11
CA LYS A 56 20.60 2.04 -22.11
C LYS A 56 21.85 1.17 -22.19
N THR A 57 23.04 1.78 -22.15
CA THR A 57 24.32 1.09 -22.29
C THR A 57 24.65 0.26 -21.05
N LEU A 58 24.41 0.84 -19.87
CA LEU A 58 24.67 0.17 -18.60
C LEU A 58 23.51 -0.75 -18.18
N GLN A 59 22.34 -0.62 -18.81
CA GLN A 59 21.09 -1.29 -18.45
C GLN A 59 20.71 -1.07 -16.97
N LYS A 60 20.95 0.14 -16.47
CA LYS A 60 20.69 0.56 -15.08
C LYS A 60 19.87 1.84 -15.02
N ARG A 61 19.11 2.01 -13.93
CA ARG A 61 18.48 3.30 -13.61
C ARG A 61 19.55 4.27 -13.11
N ILE A 62 19.68 5.41 -13.78
CA ILE A 62 20.71 6.40 -13.48
C ILE A 62 20.06 7.68 -12.98
N THR A 63 20.62 8.25 -11.92
CA THR A 63 20.30 9.61 -11.48
C THR A 63 21.58 10.43 -11.37
N VAL A 64 21.46 11.72 -11.66
CA VAL A 64 22.58 12.66 -11.61
C VAL A 64 22.33 13.67 -10.51
N ARG A 65 23.24 13.72 -9.54
CA ARG A 65 23.19 14.61 -8.39
C ARG A 65 24.34 15.62 -8.40
N PRO A 66 24.10 16.84 -7.92
CA PRO A 66 25.18 17.79 -7.67
C PRO A 66 26.13 17.22 -6.61
N ASP A 67 27.42 17.48 -6.79
CA ASP A 67 28.39 17.28 -5.73
C ASP A 67 28.09 18.22 -4.55
N PRO A 68 28.14 17.75 -3.29
CA PRO A 68 27.89 18.61 -2.13
C PRO A 68 28.71 19.90 -2.10
N SER A 69 29.91 19.91 -2.71
CA SER A 69 30.79 21.09 -2.78
C SER A 69 30.27 22.21 -3.71
N VAL A 70 29.29 21.94 -4.57
CA VAL A 70 28.73 22.93 -5.52
C VAL A 70 27.29 23.36 -5.19
N LEU A 71 26.76 22.90 -4.06
CA LEU A 71 25.43 23.27 -3.59
C LEU A 71 25.41 24.75 -3.20
N THR A 72 24.38 25.46 -3.69
CA THR A 72 24.12 26.82 -3.23
C THR A 72 23.64 26.79 -1.78
N ASP A 73 23.96 27.82 -0.99
CA ASP A 73 23.45 27.94 0.38
C ASP A 73 21.92 27.78 0.43
N SER A 74 21.42 27.00 1.40
CA SER A 74 20.01 26.62 1.50
C SER A 74 19.08 27.83 1.61
N LYS A 75 19.49 28.92 2.30
CA LYS A 75 18.66 30.13 2.43
C LYS A 75 18.56 30.88 1.11
N ILE A 76 19.65 30.93 0.35
CA ILE A 76 19.69 31.54 -0.98
C ILE A 76 18.83 30.70 -1.95
N ALA A 77 19.01 29.38 -1.93
CA ALA A 77 18.22 28.46 -2.74
C ALA A 77 16.72 28.55 -2.42
N GLU A 78 16.35 28.63 -1.13
CA GLU A 78 14.97 28.82 -0.68
C GLU A 78 14.35 30.10 -1.25
N LYS A 79 15.06 31.24 -1.13
CA LYS A 79 14.59 32.51 -1.68
C LYS A 79 14.35 32.39 -3.18
N ARG A 80 15.29 31.75 -3.89
CA ARG A 80 15.18 31.60 -5.34
C ARG A 80 14.05 30.68 -5.77
N ILE A 81 13.81 29.57 -5.06
CA ILE A 81 12.65 28.70 -5.30
C ILE A 81 11.35 29.50 -5.15
N LYS A 82 11.24 30.30 -4.09
CA LYS A 82 10.04 31.13 -3.83
C LYS A 82 9.82 32.23 -4.87
N GLU A 83 10.89 32.73 -5.50
CA GLU A 83 10.82 33.70 -6.61
C GLU A 83 10.41 33.03 -7.94
N LEU A 84 10.93 31.83 -8.22
CA LEU A 84 10.68 31.11 -9.47
C LEU A 84 9.30 30.45 -9.51
N VAL A 85 8.85 29.90 -8.37
CA VAL A 85 7.61 29.14 -8.31
C VAL A 85 6.41 30.06 -8.17
N PRO A 86 5.40 29.98 -9.07
CA PRO A 86 4.19 30.78 -8.96
C PRO A 86 3.49 30.60 -7.60
N LYS A 87 2.99 31.70 -7.02
CA LYS A 87 2.27 31.67 -5.73
C LYS A 87 1.09 30.70 -5.72
N GLU A 88 0.42 30.54 -6.86
CA GLU A 88 -0.69 29.59 -7.07
C GLU A 88 -0.30 28.11 -6.90
N ALA A 89 0.98 27.77 -6.96
CA ALA A 89 1.45 26.43 -6.65
C ALA A 89 1.22 26.07 -5.17
N GLY A 90 1.17 27.10 -4.30
CA GLY A 90 0.97 26.95 -2.87
C GLY A 90 2.09 26.14 -2.22
N ILE A 91 3.35 26.60 -2.32
CA ILE A 91 4.46 26.01 -1.57
C ILE A 91 4.15 26.15 -0.08
N THR A 92 4.16 25.03 0.64
CA THR A 92 3.96 25.02 2.08
C THR A 92 5.28 24.86 2.82
N ASN A 93 6.18 23.99 2.36
CA ASN A 93 7.47 23.74 3.00
C ASN A 93 8.57 23.47 1.98
N LEU A 94 9.82 23.77 2.38
CA LEU A 94 11.04 23.42 1.66
C LEU A 94 11.98 22.71 2.63
N TYR A 95 12.51 21.55 2.22
CA TYR A 95 13.46 20.79 3.04
C TYR A 95 14.71 20.48 2.25
N PHE A 96 15.84 20.98 2.72
CA PHE A 96 17.15 20.77 2.09
C PHE A 96 17.84 19.55 2.72
N GLN A 97 18.41 18.70 1.88
CA GLN A 97 19.18 17.52 2.27
C GLN A 97 20.59 17.64 1.66
N PRO A 98 21.50 18.40 2.29
CA PRO A 98 22.82 18.71 1.74
C PRO A 98 23.61 17.45 1.37
N ASP A 99 23.46 16.39 2.16
CA ASP A 99 24.25 15.18 2.01
C ASP A 99 23.96 14.40 0.72
N VAL A 100 22.76 14.56 0.18
CA VAL A 100 22.35 13.99 -1.12
C VAL A 100 22.15 15.06 -2.19
N GLY A 101 22.33 16.34 -1.86
CA GLY A 101 22.13 17.46 -2.78
C GLY A 101 20.70 17.57 -3.32
N GLU A 102 19.70 17.18 -2.51
CA GLU A 102 18.28 17.21 -2.87
C GLU A 102 17.52 18.27 -2.06
N VAL A 103 16.51 18.88 -2.68
CA VAL A 103 15.55 19.75 -2.00
C VAL A 103 14.14 19.20 -2.21
N ILE A 104 13.44 18.92 -1.13
CA ILE A 104 12.03 18.49 -1.16
C ILE A 104 11.17 19.74 -1.17
N ILE A 105 10.35 19.90 -2.20
CA ILE A 105 9.41 21.01 -2.37
C ILE A 105 8.01 20.49 -2.09
N GLU A 106 7.43 20.85 -0.95
CA GLU A 106 6.04 20.53 -0.64
C GLU A 106 5.12 21.63 -1.18
N ALA A 107 4.20 21.26 -2.07
CA ALA A 107 3.27 22.20 -2.68
C ALA A 107 1.86 21.60 -2.78
N MET A 108 0.84 22.45 -2.66
CA MET A 108 -0.56 22.07 -2.86
C MET A 108 -0.82 21.60 -4.30
N LYS A 109 -0.18 22.26 -5.28
CA LYS A 109 -0.25 21.93 -6.71
C LYS A 109 1.14 21.62 -7.29
N PRO A 110 1.67 20.40 -7.07
CA PRO A 110 2.99 19.99 -7.55
C PRO A 110 3.20 20.17 -9.06
N GLY A 111 2.16 19.95 -9.86
CA GLY A 111 2.23 20.09 -11.32
C GLY A 111 2.63 21.50 -11.78
N ILE A 112 2.30 22.53 -11.01
CA ILE A 112 2.69 23.93 -11.30
C ILE A 112 4.20 24.10 -11.03
N VAL A 113 4.72 23.55 -9.93
CA VAL A 113 6.15 23.58 -9.59
C VAL A 113 6.98 22.81 -10.64
N ILE A 114 6.47 21.68 -11.12
CA ILE A 114 7.15 20.87 -12.14
C ILE A 114 7.17 21.62 -13.48
N GLY A 115 6.05 22.27 -13.83
CA GLY A 115 5.88 22.95 -15.11
C GLY A 115 5.66 21.98 -16.28
N LYS A 116 5.23 22.50 -17.43
CA LYS A 116 5.02 21.69 -18.65
C LYS A 116 6.33 21.01 -19.03
N LYS A 117 6.30 19.68 -19.20
CA LYS A 117 7.48 18.84 -19.51
C LYS A 117 8.67 19.04 -18.54
N GLY A 118 8.42 19.46 -17.29
CA GLY A 118 9.48 19.67 -16.31
C GLY A 118 10.28 20.96 -16.49
N ALA A 119 9.83 21.89 -17.34
CA ALA A 119 10.60 23.11 -17.67
C ALA A 119 10.95 23.95 -16.43
N LEU A 120 9.98 24.19 -15.54
CA LEU A 120 10.22 24.95 -14.32
C LEU A 120 11.10 24.17 -13.33
N LEU A 121 10.90 22.86 -13.21
CA LEU A 121 11.75 22.00 -12.38
C LEU A 121 13.22 22.03 -12.82
N ASN A 122 13.45 21.98 -14.12
CA ASN A 122 14.79 22.07 -14.72
C ASN A 122 15.39 23.47 -14.54
N GLN A 123 14.58 24.52 -14.65
CA GLN A 123 15.01 25.88 -14.34
C GLN A 123 15.42 26.03 -12.87
N ILE A 124 14.60 25.52 -11.94
CA ILE A 124 14.92 25.49 -10.50
C ILE A 124 16.26 24.77 -10.30
N LYS A 125 16.41 23.55 -10.85
CA LYS A 125 17.65 22.76 -10.76
C LYS A 125 18.87 23.54 -11.24
N ARG A 126 18.74 24.28 -12.35
CA ARG A 126 19.82 25.10 -12.91
C ARG A 126 20.18 26.27 -12.02
N GLU A 127 19.20 26.95 -11.42
CA GLU A 127 19.45 28.19 -10.71
C GLU A 127 19.91 28.00 -9.26
N ILE A 128 19.58 26.87 -8.63
CA ILE A 128 19.94 26.62 -7.24
C ILE A 128 21.03 25.55 -7.06
N ASN A 129 21.40 24.79 -8.10
CA ASN A 129 22.32 23.66 -8.01
C ASN A 129 21.91 22.56 -7.01
N TRP A 130 20.62 22.43 -6.72
CA TRP A 130 20.04 21.31 -5.96
C TRP A 130 19.22 20.44 -6.91
N THR A 131 19.00 19.18 -6.55
CA THR A 131 18.04 18.32 -7.24
C THR A 131 16.66 18.47 -6.59
N PRO A 132 15.71 19.18 -7.22
CA PRO A 132 14.39 19.38 -6.65
C PRO A 132 13.52 18.11 -6.77
N LYS A 133 12.90 17.72 -5.65
CA LYS A 133 11.92 16.66 -5.56
C LYS A 133 10.59 17.26 -5.09
N VAL A 134 9.65 17.39 -6.01
CA VAL A 134 8.34 17.97 -5.69
C VAL A 134 7.42 16.90 -5.11
N VAL A 135 6.80 17.19 -3.98
CA VAL A 135 5.81 16.33 -3.33
C VAL A 135 4.54 17.12 -3.04
N ARG A 136 3.41 16.43 -3.00
CA ARG A 136 2.13 17.04 -2.68
C ARG A 136 2.03 17.32 -1.18
N THR A 137 1.51 18.51 -0.86
CA THR A 137 0.97 18.81 0.46
C THR A 137 -0.46 18.30 0.52
N PRO A 138 -0.77 17.38 1.44
CA PRO A 138 -2.13 16.88 1.60
C PRO A 138 -3.10 18.02 1.95
N PRO A 139 -4.30 18.10 1.33
CA PRO A 139 -5.33 19.06 1.72
C PRO A 139 -5.76 18.93 3.19
N ILE A 140 -5.87 17.70 3.69
CA ILE A 140 -6.03 17.42 5.12
C ILE A 140 -4.65 17.05 5.66
N GLN A 141 -4.20 17.73 6.72
CA GLN A 141 -2.96 17.35 7.38
C GLN A 141 -3.04 15.91 7.90
N SER A 142 -2.15 15.06 7.38
CA SER A 142 -1.92 13.71 7.90
C SER A 142 -0.75 13.76 8.88
N LYS A 143 -1.02 13.39 10.13
CA LYS A 143 0.04 13.25 11.14
C LYS A 143 1.03 12.17 10.74
N THR A 144 0.55 11.05 10.19
CA THR A 144 1.40 9.94 9.76
C THR A 144 2.39 10.37 8.67
N ILE A 145 1.92 11.04 7.62
CA ILE A 145 2.81 11.54 6.55
C ILE A 145 3.82 12.54 7.12
N HIS A 146 3.38 13.44 7.99
CA HIS A 146 4.27 14.40 8.63
C HIS A 146 5.38 13.71 9.43
N ASP A 147 5.00 12.77 10.31
CA ASP A 147 5.94 12.05 11.18
C ASP A 147 6.91 11.19 10.38
N ILE A 148 6.44 10.51 9.32
CA ILE A 148 7.29 9.71 8.42
C ILE A 148 8.31 10.61 7.72
N ARG A 149 7.87 11.74 7.14
CA ARG A 149 8.75 12.68 6.45
C ARG A 149 9.76 13.29 7.42
N ALA A 150 9.33 13.67 8.62
CA ALA A 150 10.21 14.19 9.66
C ALA A 150 11.28 13.18 10.07
N PHE A 151 10.89 11.93 10.33
CA PHE A 151 11.81 10.86 10.68
C PHE A 151 12.82 10.57 9.57
N LEU A 152 12.37 10.43 8.31
CA LEU A 152 13.27 10.18 7.17
C LEU A 152 14.27 11.32 6.94
N ARG A 153 13.90 12.57 7.26
CA ARG A 153 14.83 13.70 7.24
C ARG A 153 15.90 13.56 8.32
N MET A 154 15.48 13.24 9.55
CA MET A 154 16.41 13.04 10.67
C MET A 154 17.36 11.86 10.42
N ALA A 155 16.88 10.78 9.80
CA ALA A 155 17.66 9.57 9.52
C ALA A 155 18.36 9.60 8.14
N SER A 156 18.49 10.76 7.49
CA SER A 156 18.98 10.87 6.11
C SER A 156 20.39 10.31 5.91
N GLU A 157 21.31 10.63 6.82
CA GLU A 157 22.69 10.13 6.78
C GLU A 157 22.79 8.62 6.95
N GLU A 158 22.11 8.08 7.95
CA GLU A 158 22.05 6.64 8.16
C GLU A 158 21.41 5.93 6.95
N ARG A 159 20.34 6.50 6.42
CA ARG A 159 19.65 5.97 5.24
C ARG A 159 20.54 5.99 4.01
N LYS A 160 21.40 6.99 3.82
CA LYS A 160 22.38 7.00 2.73
C LYS A 160 23.35 5.82 2.84
N ALA A 161 23.85 5.53 4.03
CA ALA A 161 24.70 4.36 4.27
C ALA A 161 23.97 3.03 4.00
N ILE A 162 22.71 2.91 4.46
CA ILE A 162 21.85 1.76 4.19
C ILE A 162 21.66 1.56 2.68
N LEU A 163 21.31 2.62 1.95
CA LEU A 163 21.13 2.55 0.50
C LEU A 163 22.41 2.12 -0.22
N LYS A 164 23.59 2.61 0.19
CA LYS A 164 24.87 2.15 -0.37
C LYS A 164 25.09 0.65 -0.15
N LYS A 165 24.83 0.16 1.05
CA LYS A 165 24.94 -1.28 1.38
C LYS A 165 23.98 -2.13 0.54
N ILE A 166 22.72 -1.69 0.41
CA ILE A 166 21.71 -2.36 -0.43
C ILE A 166 22.16 -2.36 -1.89
N GLY A 167 22.60 -1.21 -2.41
CA GLY A 167 23.03 -1.08 -3.79
C GLY A 167 24.22 -1.98 -4.14
N ARG A 168 25.15 -2.15 -3.20
CA ARG A 168 26.24 -3.11 -3.34
C ARG A 168 25.75 -4.55 -3.38
N ARG A 169 24.89 -4.96 -2.45
CA ARG A 169 24.31 -6.33 -2.43
C ARG A 169 23.54 -6.66 -3.71
N LEU A 170 22.76 -5.70 -4.20
CA LEU A 170 21.94 -5.81 -5.40
C LEU A 170 22.77 -6.11 -6.67
N HIS A 171 23.97 -5.53 -6.75
CA HIS A 171 24.83 -5.59 -7.93
C HIS A 171 25.96 -6.62 -7.83
N ARG A 172 25.83 -7.59 -6.91
CA ARG A 172 26.73 -8.76 -6.89
C ARG A 172 26.53 -9.62 -8.15
N GLY A 173 27.58 -10.28 -8.60
CA GLY A 173 27.50 -11.18 -9.77
C GLY A 173 26.49 -12.31 -9.56
N VAL A 174 25.86 -12.74 -10.66
CA VAL A 174 24.91 -13.87 -10.71
C VAL A 174 25.68 -15.13 -11.15
N SER A 175 25.35 -16.28 -10.58
CA SER A 175 26.01 -17.54 -10.91
C SER A 175 25.64 -18.05 -12.31
N GLU A 176 26.62 -18.55 -13.07
CA GLU A 176 26.39 -19.06 -14.44
C GLU A 176 25.83 -20.49 -14.51
N ASN A 177 26.01 -21.31 -13.47
CA ASN A 177 25.58 -22.73 -13.48
C ASN A 177 24.05 -22.88 -13.36
N GLU A 178 23.56 -24.08 -12.99
CA GLU A 178 22.13 -24.44 -12.86
C GLU A 178 21.23 -23.28 -12.41
N LYS A 179 20.12 -23.06 -13.14
CA LYS A 179 19.14 -22.01 -12.85
C LYS A 179 17.81 -22.66 -12.47
N PHE A 180 17.25 -22.26 -11.34
CA PHE A 180 15.92 -22.69 -10.89
C PHE A 180 15.11 -21.49 -10.41
N VAL A 181 13.79 -21.66 -10.41
CA VAL A 181 12.85 -20.73 -9.77
C VAL A 181 11.84 -21.55 -8.98
N ARG A 182 11.65 -21.22 -7.70
CA ARG A 182 10.67 -21.88 -6.82
C ARG A 182 9.98 -20.90 -5.89
N VAL A 183 8.79 -21.24 -5.44
CA VAL A 183 8.02 -20.49 -4.45
C VAL A 183 7.75 -21.40 -3.26
N VAL A 184 8.08 -20.93 -2.06
CA VAL A 184 7.77 -21.60 -0.78
C VAL A 184 6.58 -20.90 -0.14
N ALA A 185 5.56 -21.66 0.22
CA ALA A 185 4.39 -21.16 0.93
C ALA A 185 4.71 -20.99 2.43
N LEU A 186 4.83 -19.76 2.93
CA LEU A 186 5.19 -19.50 4.34
C LEU A 186 3.98 -19.11 5.20
N GLY A 187 2.86 -18.73 4.59
CA GLY A 187 1.61 -18.37 5.26
C GLY A 187 0.61 -17.81 4.26
N GLY A 188 -0.69 -17.92 4.55
CA GLY A 188 -1.74 -17.46 3.65
C GLY A 188 -2.00 -18.39 2.46
N PHE A 189 -1.61 -19.67 2.53
CA PHE A 189 -1.98 -20.67 1.53
C PHE A 189 -3.03 -21.62 2.12
N ARG A 190 -4.20 -21.71 1.45
CA ARG A 190 -5.43 -22.37 1.96
C ARG A 190 -6.01 -21.77 3.24
N GLU A 191 -5.65 -20.53 3.53
CA GLU A 191 -6.20 -19.71 4.62
C GLU A 191 -6.22 -18.23 4.22
N VAL A 192 -6.86 -17.39 5.02
CA VAL A 192 -6.82 -15.92 4.94
C VAL A 192 -6.11 -15.41 6.19
N GLY A 193 -5.15 -14.49 6.02
CA GLY A 193 -4.26 -14.07 7.11
C GLY A 193 -2.82 -14.51 6.90
N ARG A 194 -1.89 -13.83 7.60
CA ARG A 194 -0.44 -14.13 7.63
C ARG A 194 0.18 -14.40 6.25
N SER A 195 -0.25 -13.69 5.21
CA SER A 195 0.24 -13.85 3.84
C SER A 195 1.75 -13.69 3.80
N CYS A 196 2.44 -14.73 3.32
CA CYS A 196 3.88 -14.72 3.16
C CYS A 196 4.31 -15.81 2.17
N ALA A 197 5.06 -15.43 1.15
CA ALA A 197 5.67 -16.35 0.20
C ALA A 197 7.16 -16.02 0.04
N LEU A 198 7.99 -17.06 -0.14
CA LEU A 198 9.39 -16.89 -0.50
C LEU A 198 9.59 -17.23 -1.98
N LEU A 199 9.87 -16.21 -2.80
CA LEU A 199 10.37 -16.39 -4.16
C LEU A 199 11.88 -16.64 -4.09
N HIS A 200 12.30 -17.84 -4.49
CA HIS A 200 13.66 -18.30 -4.35
C HIS A 200 14.23 -18.71 -5.70
N THR A 201 15.31 -18.04 -6.09
CA THR A 201 16.16 -18.41 -7.22
C THR A 201 17.50 -18.89 -6.67
N LYS A 202 18.43 -19.29 -7.53
CA LYS A 202 19.76 -19.66 -7.07
C LYS A 202 20.50 -18.52 -6.35
N ASP A 203 20.35 -17.29 -6.83
CA ASP A 203 21.17 -16.14 -6.40
C ASP A 203 20.38 -15.10 -5.60
N ALA A 204 19.07 -15.31 -5.43
CA ALA A 204 18.19 -14.38 -4.75
C ALA A 204 17.08 -15.05 -3.93
N LYS A 205 16.84 -14.52 -2.73
CA LYS A 205 15.70 -14.83 -1.85
C LYS A 205 14.85 -13.59 -1.60
N ILE A 206 13.59 -13.60 -2.00
CA ILE A 206 12.68 -12.47 -1.88
C ILE A 206 11.42 -12.91 -1.13
N LEU A 207 11.12 -12.25 -0.02
CA LEU A 207 9.84 -12.42 0.66
C LEU A 207 8.79 -11.52 -0.02
N VAL A 208 7.65 -12.10 -0.36
CA VAL A 208 6.48 -11.36 -0.85
C VAL A 208 5.42 -11.43 0.24
N ASP A 209 5.13 -10.26 0.81
CA ASP A 209 4.34 -10.06 2.02
C ASP A 209 4.91 -10.75 3.27
N VAL A 210 4.63 -10.16 4.44
CA VAL A 210 4.95 -10.68 5.76
C VAL A 210 3.82 -10.26 6.70
N GLY A 211 2.71 -10.97 6.56
CA GLY A 211 1.46 -10.69 7.25
C GLY A 211 1.39 -11.12 8.71
N LEU A 212 0.31 -10.68 9.35
CA LEU A 212 -0.18 -11.16 10.64
C LEU A 212 -1.61 -11.68 10.46
N ASP A 213 -1.90 -12.89 10.93
CA ASP A 213 -3.29 -13.28 11.15
C ASP A 213 -3.80 -12.60 12.42
N VAL A 214 -4.62 -11.56 12.24
CA VAL A 214 -5.21 -10.76 13.32
C VAL A 214 -6.30 -11.47 14.11
N SER A 215 -6.78 -12.62 13.62
CA SER A 215 -7.83 -13.42 14.25
C SER A 215 -7.30 -14.50 15.19
N SER A 216 -6.01 -14.85 15.07
CA SER A 216 -5.37 -15.89 15.87
C SER A 216 -4.66 -15.33 17.11
N ASP A 217 -4.98 -15.87 18.29
CA ASP A 217 -4.35 -15.50 19.57
C ASP A 217 -2.96 -16.15 19.81
N SER A 218 -2.61 -17.24 19.12
CA SER A 218 -1.41 -18.05 19.42
C SER A 218 -0.50 -18.40 18.23
N ALA A 219 -1.01 -18.39 16.99
CA ALA A 219 -0.30 -18.83 15.78
C ALA A 219 -0.40 -17.84 14.60
N GLY A 220 -0.41 -16.53 14.89
CA GLY A 220 -0.65 -15.50 13.87
C GLY A 220 0.52 -15.19 12.93
N SER A 221 1.71 -15.77 13.16
CA SER A 221 2.91 -15.52 12.35
C SER A 221 3.03 -16.49 11.17
N PRO A 222 3.59 -16.05 10.03
CA PRO A 222 4.12 -16.96 9.01
C PRO A 222 5.25 -17.85 9.58
N TYR A 223 5.54 -18.96 8.89
CA TYR A 223 6.59 -19.92 9.23
C TYR A 223 7.99 -19.38 8.88
N LEU A 224 8.40 -18.29 9.54
CA LEU A 224 9.69 -17.62 9.32
C LEU A 224 10.90 -18.39 9.89
N ASN A 225 10.64 -19.43 10.69
CA ASN A 225 11.66 -20.27 11.30
C ASN A 225 12.11 -21.44 10.40
N LEU A 226 11.61 -21.52 9.16
CA LEU A 226 12.02 -22.57 8.23
C LEU A 226 13.47 -22.38 7.75
N PRO A 227 14.20 -23.48 7.46
CA PRO A 227 15.58 -23.44 6.97
C PRO A 227 15.75 -22.64 5.66
N GLU A 228 14.72 -22.55 4.83
CA GLU A 228 14.74 -21.77 3.59
C GLU A 228 14.83 -20.26 3.85
N VAL A 229 14.28 -19.80 4.98
CA VAL A 229 14.21 -18.39 5.37
C VAL A 229 15.42 -17.99 6.21
N LEU A 230 15.84 -18.86 7.14
CA LEU A 230 16.96 -18.59 8.02
C LEU A 230 18.33 -18.86 7.34
N PRO A 231 19.38 -18.10 7.69
CA PRO A 231 19.34 -16.88 8.52
C PRO A 231 18.80 -15.67 7.73
N LEU A 232 18.16 -14.71 8.41
CA LEU A 232 17.39 -13.63 7.78
C LEU A 232 18.25 -12.69 6.92
N GLU A 233 19.55 -12.60 7.19
CA GLU A 233 20.54 -11.85 6.43
C GLU A 233 20.70 -12.38 5.00
N THR A 234 20.23 -13.60 4.72
CA THR A 234 20.21 -14.18 3.37
C THR A 234 19.03 -13.71 2.52
N ILE A 235 18.03 -13.06 3.13
CA ILE A 235 16.92 -12.46 2.39
C ILE A 235 17.41 -11.17 1.72
N ASP A 236 17.27 -11.09 0.40
CA ASP A 236 17.75 -9.94 -0.36
C ASP A 236 16.74 -8.80 -0.39
N ALA A 237 15.45 -9.10 -0.30
CA ALA A 237 14.39 -8.11 -0.31
C ALA A 237 13.09 -8.62 0.32
N VAL A 238 12.30 -7.68 0.84
CA VAL A 238 10.89 -7.86 1.17
C VAL A 238 10.07 -6.99 0.23
N VAL A 239 9.03 -7.53 -0.37
CA VAL A 239 8.09 -6.81 -1.23
C VAL A 239 6.70 -6.85 -0.58
N VAL A 240 6.12 -5.68 -0.31
CA VAL A 240 4.78 -5.58 0.28
C VAL A 240 3.79 -5.14 -0.79
N THR A 241 2.79 -5.98 -1.05
CA THR A 241 1.75 -5.75 -2.05
C THR A 241 0.85 -4.58 -1.66
N HIS A 242 0.40 -4.55 -0.41
CA HIS A 242 -0.46 -3.51 0.13
C HIS A 242 -0.41 -3.43 1.65
N ALA A 243 -1.08 -2.43 2.23
CA ALA A 243 -0.88 -2.03 3.62
C ALA A 243 -1.66 -2.82 4.68
N HIS A 244 -2.55 -3.75 4.31
CA HIS A 244 -3.31 -4.48 5.34
C HIS A 244 -2.40 -5.38 6.17
N LEU A 245 -2.77 -5.56 7.44
CA LEU A 245 -1.91 -6.21 8.45
C LEU A 245 -1.65 -7.68 8.14
N ASP A 246 -2.57 -8.36 7.48
CA ASP A 246 -2.42 -9.72 6.96
C ASP A 246 -1.45 -9.84 5.78
N HIS A 247 -0.92 -8.72 5.27
CA HIS A 247 0.16 -8.69 4.27
C HIS A 247 1.42 -7.97 4.76
N SER A 248 1.28 -7.00 5.67
CA SER A 248 2.40 -6.15 6.09
C SER A 248 2.67 -6.12 7.60
N GLY A 249 1.83 -6.78 8.40
CA GLY A 249 1.79 -6.62 9.85
C GLY A 249 3.07 -7.06 10.56
N LEU A 250 3.78 -8.07 10.05
CA LEU A 250 4.98 -8.62 10.69
C LEU A 250 6.28 -8.24 9.98
N VAL A 251 6.27 -7.34 8.99
CA VAL A 251 7.51 -6.81 8.40
C VAL A 251 8.48 -6.23 9.46
N PRO A 252 8.03 -5.46 10.48
CA PRO A 252 8.93 -4.96 11.53
C PRO A 252 9.54 -6.07 12.39
N LEU A 253 8.91 -7.24 12.46
CA LEU A 253 9.43 -8.40 13.18
C LEU A 253 10.76 -8.88 12.59
N LEU A 254 10.93 -8.77 11.27
CA LEU A 254 12.17 -9.18 10.61
C LEU A 254 13.37 -8.38 11.12
N TYR A 255 13.21 -7.07 11.30
CA TYR A 255 14.27 -6.18 11.81
C TYR A 255 14.62 -6.46 13.27
N LYS A 256 13.64 -6.90 14.07
CA LYS A 256 13.90 -7.39 15.43
C LYS A 256 14.81 -8.62 15.45
N TYR A 257 14.70 -9.47 14.43
CA TYR A 257 15.44 -10.73 14.34
C TYR A 257 16.66 -10.68 13.38
N GLY A 258 17.12 -9.48 13.02
CA GLY A 258 18.39 -9.30 12.32
C GLY A 258 18.32 -9.07 10.80
N TYR A 259 17.12 -9.01 10.20
CA TYR A 259 17.00 -8.55 8.82
C TYR A 259 17.48 -7.10 8.68
N ASP A 260 18.31 -6.83 7.68
CA ASP A 260 18.92 -5.53 7.43
C ASP A 260 18.82 -5.11 5.94
N GLY A 261 17.89 -5.73 5.20
CA GLY A 261 17.65 -5.49 3.79
C GLY A 261 16.48 -4.53 3.51
N PRO A 262 16.22 -4.23 2.21
CA PRO A 262 15.18 -3.31 1.78
C PRO A 262 13.76 -3.85 1.93
N VAL A 263 12.80 -2.93 2.09
CA VAL A 263 11.36 -3.19 1.89
C VAL A 263 10.88 -2.38 0.70
N TYR A 264 10.35 -3.05 -0.33
CA TYR A 264 9.79 -2.41 -1.53
C TYR A 264 8.27 -2.40 -1.48
N CYS A 265 7.68 -1.23 -1.70
CA CYS A 265 6.23 -1.05 -1.80
C CYS A 265 5.90 0.27 -2.53
N THR A 266 4.62 0.56 -2.73
CA THR A 266 4.22 1.88 -3.24
C THR A 266 4.30 2.96 -2.15
N PRO A 267 4.46 4.26 -2.49
CA PRO A 267 4.43 5.34 -1.51
C PRO A 267 3.19 5.36 -0.60
N PRO A 268 1.95 5.15 -1.10
CA PRO A 268 0.78 5.09 -0.22
C PRO A 268 0.80 3.85 0.67
N THR A 269 1.25 2.69 0.16
CA THR A 269 1.39 1.47 0.97
C THR A 269 2.33 1.70 2.15
N ARG A 270 3.47 2.37 1.96
CA ARG A 270 4.38 2.72 3.08
C ARG A 270 3.65 3.47 4.19
N ASP A 271 2.93 4.53 3.84
CA ASP A 271 2.32 5.42 4.84
C ASP A 271 1.15 4.75 5.56
N LEU A 272 0.32 4.02 4.82
CA LEU A 272 -0.79 3.26 5.40
C LEU A 272 -0.30 2.08 6.24
N MET A 273 0.76 1.38 5.81
CA MET A 273 1.37 0.27 6.54
C MET A 273 1.86 0.74 7.91
N ILE A 274 2.55 1.89 7.96
CA ILE A 274 3.06 2.46 9.21
C ILE A 274 1.92 2.91 10.13
N LEU A 275 0.88 3.55 9.58
CA LEU A 275 -0.33 3.90 10.33
C LEU A 275 -0.94 2.66 11.02
N LEU A 276 -1.16 1.59 10.24
CA LEU A 276 -1.80 0.37 10.72
C LEU A 276 -0.92 -0.41 11.71
N GLN A 277 0.39 -0.48 11.49
CA GLN A 277 1.32 -1.14 12.40
C GLN A 277 1.42 -0.39 13.75
N LEU A 278 1.43 0.94 13.75
CA LEU A 278 1.45 1.73 14.99
C LEU A 278 0.15 1.58 15.77
N ASP A 279 -0.99 1.58 15.08
CA ASP A 279 -2.29 1.36 15.72
C ASP A 279 -2.41 -0.07 16.28
N TYR A 280 -1.93 -1.08 15.54
CA TYR A 280 -1.86 -2.44 16.05
C TYR A 280 -1.10 -2.53 17.38
N LEU A 281 0.06 -1.88 17.49
CA LEU A 281 0.82 -1.83 18.75
C LEU A 281 0.03 -1.12 19.85
N LYS A 282 -0.62 0.01 19.54
CA LYS A 282 -1.44 0.77 20.50
C LYS A 282 -2.60 -0.05 21.04
N VAL A 283 -3.33 -0.74 20.16
CA VAL A 283 -4.47 -1.61 20.51
C VAL A 283 -3.99 -2.79 21.33
N ALA A 284 -2.91 -3.47 20.91
CA ALA A 284 -2.35 -4.60 21.66
C ALA A 284 -1.94 -4.20 23.09
N VAL A 285 -1.31 -3.04 23.28
CA VAL A 285 -0.95 -2.52 24.61
C VAL A 285 -2.20 -2.19 25.45
N ALA A 286 -3.22 -1.57 24.84
CA ALA A 286 -4.48 -1.26 25.52
C ALA A 286 -5.22 -2.52 25.98
N ASP A 287 -5.12 -3.60 25.22
CA ASP A 287 -5.70 -4.92 25.56
C ASP A 287 -4.80 -5.75 26.49
N ALA A 288 -3.69 -5.20 26.99
CA ALA A 288 -2.66 -5.92 27.76
C ALA A 288 -2.11 -7.17 27.06
N ARG A 289 -2.11 -7.19 25.73
CA ARG A 289 -1.53 -8.26 24.90
C ARG A 289 -0.04 -8.01 24.64
N LYS A 290 0.72 -9.09 24.54
CA LYS A 290 2.15 -9.01 24.18
C LYS A 290 2.30 -8.58 22.73
N THR A 291 3.10 -7.55 22.49
CA THR A 291 3.41 -7.08 21.13
C THR A 291 4.56 -7.90 20.51
N PRO A 292 4.47 -8.27 19.22
CA PRO A 292 5.52 -9.04 18.54
C PRO A 292 6.81 -8.21 18.34
N TYR A 293 6.66 -6.91 18.16
CA TYR A 293 7.72 -5.92 17.98
C TYR A 293 7.36 -4.59 18.69
N SER A 294 8.27 -3.62 18.64
CA SER A 294 8.09 -2.28 19.21
C SER A 294 8.08 -1.21 18.11
N SER A 295 7.70 0.02 18.45
CA SER A 295 7.74 1.16 17.53
C SER A 295 9.14 1.49 17.00
N GLU A 296 10.19 1.11 17.72
CA GLU A 296 11.58 1.21 17.28
C GLU A 296 11.84 0.35 16.03
N HIS A 297 11.29 -0.87 15.99
CA HIS A 297 11.44 -1.76 14.83
C HIS A 297 10.67 -1.24 13.60
N ILE A 298 9.56 -0.52 13.79
CA ILE A 298 8.85 0.18 12.70
C ILE A 298 9.74 1.31 12.15
N ARG A 299 10.42 2.06 13.02
CA ARG A 299 11.37 3.10 12.62
C ARG A 299 12.56 2.53 11.86
N GLU A 300 13.10 1.40 12.33
CA GLU A 300 14.15 0.67 11.62
C GLU A 300 13.67 0.29 10.22
N MET A 301 12.55 -0.45 10.12
CA MET A 301 11.92 -0.79 8.84
C MET A 301 11.75 0.41 7.91
N LEU A 302 11.30 1.56 8.44
CA LEU A 302 11.07 2.77 7.65
C LEU A 302 12.36 3.33 7.02
N LYS A 303 13.52 3.20 7.67
CA LYS A 303 14.83 3.58 7.07
C LYS A 303 15.14 2.74 5.84
N HIS A 304 14.78 1.46 5.87
CA HIS A 304 15.01 0.48 4.79
C HIS A 304 13.90 0.46 3.72
N CYS A 305 12.81 1.22 3.89
CA CYS A 305 11.75 1.32 2.90
C CYS A 305 12.22 2.07 1.64
N ILE A 306 12.02 1.43 0.49
CA ILE A 306 12.27 1.99 -0.85
C ILE A 306 10.96 1.96 -1.63
N THR A 307 10.36 3.13 -1.83
CA THR A 307 9.06 3.26 -2.50
C THR A 307 9.20 3.29 -4.02
N LEU A 308 8.38 2.52 -4.73
CA LEU A 308 8.34 2.46 -6.20
C LEU A 308 6.96 2.91 -6.72
N ASN A 309 6.91 3.67 -7.82
CA ASN A 309 5.63 3.98 -8.44
C ASN A 309 5.15 2.82 -9.32
N TYR A 310 3.87 2.85 -9.71
CA TYR A 310 3.39 1.89 -10.69
C TYR A 310 4.12 2.04 -12.03
N GLY A 311 4.47 0.90 -12.64
CA GLY A 311 5.18 0.83 -13.92
C GLY A 311 6.70 1.03 -13.81
N ASP A 312 7.23 1.36 -12.63
CA ASP A 312 8.67 1.51 -12.43
C ASP A 312 9.39 0.15 -12.35
N THR A 313 9.95 -0.33 -13.46
CA THR A 313 10.80 -1.53 -13.45
C THR A 313 12.13 -1.26 -12.75
N THR A 314 12.39 -1.99 -11.66
CA THR A 314 13.49 -1.73 -10.71
C THR A 314 14.23 -3.02 -10.37
N ASP A 315 15.56 -3.02 -10.41
CA ASP A 315 16.36 -4.14 -9.90
C ASP A 315 16.18 -4.22 -8.36
N ILE A 316 15.77 -5.37 -7.84
CA ILE A 316 15.51 -5.54 -6.38
C ILE A 316 16.35 -6.61 -5.71
N ALA A 317 16.86 -7.57 -6.49
CA ALA A 317 17.82 -8.58 -6.07
C ALA A 317 18.68 -8.99 -7.30
N PRO A 318 19.79 -9.70 -7.11
CA PRO A 318 20.62 -10.17 -8.22
C PRO A 318 19.82 -10.98 -9.23
N GLY A 319 19.77 -10.52 -10.47
CA GLY A 319 19.00 -11.16 -11.54
C GLY A 319 17.47 -11.07 -11.39
N VAL A 320 16.94 -10.21 -10.52
CA VAL A 320 15.48 -10.04 -10.35
C VAL A 320 15.09 -8.57 -10.42
N LYS A 321 14.18 -8.25 -11.36
CA LYS A 321 13.54 -6.95 -11.47
C LYS A 321 12.09 -7.03 -11.02
N LEU A 322 11.61 -5.98 -10.38
CA LEU A 322 10.24 -5.81 -9.92
C LEU A 322 9.58 -4.66 -10.67
N THR A 323 8.34 -4.87 -11.10
CA THR A 323 7.43 -3.80 -11.51
C THR A 323 6.13 -3.91 -10.72
N LEU A 324 5.72 -2.83 -10.07
CA LEU A 324 4.43 -2.75 -9.37
C LEU A 324 3.35 -2.27 -10.34
N HIS A 325 2.18 -2.89 -10.32
CA HIS A 325 1.02 -2.49 -11.11
C HIS A 325 -0.20 -2.30 -10.21
N ASN A 326 -1.16 -1.46 -10.60
CA ASN A 326 -2.38 -1.27 -9.80
C ASN A 326 -3.13 -2.59 -9.59
N ALA A 327 -3.49 -2.89 -8.34
CA ALA A 327 -4.32 -4.03 -7.96
C ALA A 327 -5.81 -3.68 -7.76
N GLY A 328 -6.16 -2.38 -7.67
CA GLY A 328 -7.55 -1.93 -7.51
C GLY A 328 -8.18 -2.25 -6.14
N HIS A 329 -7.42 -2.79 -5.19
CA HIS A 329 -7.93 -3.28 -3.91
C HIS A 329 -8.05 -2.17 -2.84
N ILE A 330 -6.93 -1.53 -2.50
CA ILE A 330 -6.85 -0.33 -1.66
C ILE A 330 -5.84 0.67 -2.24
N LEU A 331 -5.76 1.87 -1.66
CA LEU A 331 -4.82 2.91 -2.09
C LEU A 331 -3.37 2.38 -2.06
N GLY A 332 -2.72 2.39 -3.21
CA GLY A 332 -1.33 1.91 -3.34
C GLY A 332 -1.19 0.40 -3.47
N SER A 333 -2.29 -0.39 -3.43
CA SER A 333 -2.24 -1.84 -3.60
C SER A 333 -1.62 -2.24 -4.94
N ALA A 334 -0.75 -3.25 -4.93
CA ALA A 334 0.06 -3.59 -6.08
C ALA A 334 0.02 -5.08 -6.44
N VAL A 335 -0.17 -5.34 -7.74
CA VAL A 335 0.23 -6.58 -8.39
C VAL A 335 1.73 -6.51 -8.67
N CYS A 336 2.49 -7.46 -8.12
CA CYS A 336 3.94 -7.50 -8.20
C CYS A 336 4.38 -8.39 -9.37
N HIS A 337 4.96 -7.79 -10.41
CA HIS A 337 5.53 -8.51 -11.55
C HIS A 337 7.04 -8.65 -11.41
N PHE A 338 7.51 -9.89 -11.26
CA PHE A 338 8.91 -10.24 -11.14
C PHE A 338 9.45 -10.77 -12.47
N HIS A 339 10.48 -10.11 -12.98
CA HIS A 339 11.26 -10.55 -14.13
C HIS A 339 12.56 -11.17 -13.65
N ILE A 340 12.74 -12.47 -13.87
CA ILE A 340 13.84 -13.26 -13.33
C ILE A 340 14.81 -13.65 -14.46
N GLY A 341 16.09 -13.38 -14.24
CA GLY A 341 17.17 -13.53 -15.23
C GLY A 341 16.95 -12.65 -16.46
N ASP A 342 17.62 -12.99 -17.56
CA ASP A 342 17.40 -12.36 -18.86
C ASP A 342 16.14 -12.94 -19.55
N GLY A 343 15.01 -12.90 -18.84
CA GLY A 343 13.77 -13.55 -19.24
C GLY A 343 13.80 -15.07 -19.07
N LEU A 344 14.45 -15.57 -18.02
CA LEU A 344 14.40 -16.99 -17.67
C LEU A 344 12.97 -17.41 -17.32
N TYR A 345 12.31 -16.62 -16.47
CA TYR A 345 10.95 -16.87 -15.99
C TYR A 345 10.35 -15.58 -15.42
N ASN A 346 9.03 -15.38 -15.54
CA ASN A 346 8.34 -14.24 -14.96
C ASN A 346 7.19 -14.73 -14.09
N VAL A 347 7.10 -14.13 -12.91
CA VAL A 347 6.14 -14.50 -11.88
C VAL A 347 5.34 -13.26 -11.52
N VAL A 348 4.02 -13.40 -11.45
CA VAL A 348 3.11 -12.35 -10.96
C VAL A 348 2.54 -12.80 -9.63
N PHE A 349 2.69 -11.97 -8.60
CA PHE A 349 1.93 -12.10 -7.35
C PHE A 349 0.84 -11.03 -7.35
N THR A 350 -0.42 -11.42 -7.26
CA THR A 350 -1.52 -10.45 -7.31
C THR A 350 -1.63 -9.62 -6.05
N GLY A 351 -1.25 -10.19 -4.90
CA GLY A 351 -1.79 -9.74 -3.60
C GLY A 351 -3.32 -9.85 -3.64
N ASP A 352 -3.99 -8.96 -2.92
CA ASP A 352 -5.43 -8.78 -3.07
C ASP A 352 -5.75 -7.85 -4.24
N ILE A 353 -6.75 -8.22 -5.04
CA ILE A 353 -7.11 -7.53 -6.28
C ILE A 353 -8.61 -7.26 -6.38
N LYS A 354 -8.97 -6.15 -7.03
CA LYS A 354 -10.32 -5.90 -7.54
C LYS A 354 -10.28 -5.74 -9.06
N TYR A 355 -10.78 -6.73 -9.79
CA TYR A 355 -10.88 -6.68 -11.25
C TYR A 355 -12.18 -6.03 -11.74
N GLU A 356 -12.50 -4.88 -11.15
CA GLU A 356 -13.64 -4.03 -11.47
C GLU A 356 -13.31 -2.60 -11.06
N ARG A 357 -13.87 -1.61 -11.77
CA ARG A 357 -13.72 -0.21 -11.39
C ARG A 357 -14.53 0.06 -10.12
N THR A 358 -13.88 0.62 -9.10
CA THR A 358 -14.51 0.98 -7.83
C THR A 358 -14.78 2.48 -7.75
N TRP A 359 -15.36 2.96 -6.65
CA TRP A 359 -15.53 4.41 -6.45
C TRP A 359 -14.17 5.10 -6.33
N LEU A 360 -13.15 4.42 -5.79
CA LEU A 360 -11.81 4.98 -5.60
C LEU A 360 -10.78 4.56 -6.64
N PHE A 361 -10.86 3.36 -7.21
CA PHE A 361 -9.75 2.73 -7.95
C PHE A 361 -10.15 2.21 -9.32
N ASP A 362 -9.20 2.24 -10.26
CA ASP A 362 -9.33 1.54 -11.54
C ASP A 362 -9.11 0.02 -11.32
N PRO A 363 -9.60 -0.85 -12.22
CA PRO A 363 -9.43 -2.30 -12.08
C PRO A 363 -7.97 -2.75 -11.99
N ALA A 364 -7.76 -3.92 -11.38
CA ALA A 364 -6.47 -4.61 -11.36
C ALA A 364 -5.88 -4.79 -12.76
N ILE A 365 -4.59 -4.54 -12.93
CA ILE A 365 -3.88 -4.78 -14.19
C ILE A 365 -3.64 -6.28 -14.38
N ASN A 366 -3.92 -6.78 -15.58
CA ASN A 366 -3.62 -8.16 -16.02
C ASN A 366 -2.91 -8.23 -17.38
N ARG A 367 -2.30 -7.12 -17.81
CA ARG A 367 -1.52 -7.05 -19.04
C ARG A 367 -0.06 -6.80 -18.69
N PHE A 368 0.79 -7.72 -19.10
CA PHE A 368 2.21 -7.74 -18.77
C PHE A 368 3.03 -8.03 -20.03
N PRO A 369 4.32 -7.65 -20.06
CA PRO A 369 5.20 -8.01 -21.17
C PRO A 369 5.38 -9.53 -21.34
N ARG A 370 5.52 -10.26 -20.22
CA ARG A 370 5.71 -11.72 -20.18
C ARG A 370 5.35 -12.26 -18.79
N VAL A 371 4.63 -13.39 -18.73
CA VAL A 371 4.21 -14.07 -17.48
C VAL A 371 4.11 -15.56 -17.74
N GLU A 372 4.78 -16.36 -16.92
CA GLU A 372 4.70 -17.82 -16.96
C GLU A 372 3.91 -18.37 -15.76
N ALA A 373 4.08 -17.79 -14.57
CA ALA A 373 3.30 -18.15 -13.40
C ALA A 373 2.59 -16.96 -12.77
N VAL A 374 1.37 -17.20 -12.29
CA VAL A 374 0.62 -16.26 -11.44
C VAL A 374 0.30 -16.92 -10.10
N ILE A 375 0.57 -16.21 -9.02
CA ILE A 375 0.12 -16.53 -7.66
C ILE A 375 -1.02 -15.56 -7.36
N MET A 376 -2.24 -16.08 -7.22
CA MET A 376 -3.47 -15.28 -7.14
C MET A 376 -4.26 -15.55 -5.86
N GLU A 377 -4.86 -14.49 -5.30
CA GLU A 377 -5.81 -14.62 -4.18
C GLU A 377 -7.05 -15.44 -4.55
N SER A 378 -7.73 -15.95 -3.52
CA SER A 378 -8.89 -16.84 -3.64
C SER A 378 -9.96 -16.53 -2.59
N THR A 379 -10.03 -15.30 -2.07
CA THR A 379 -10.91 -14.90 -0.96
C THR A 379 -12.38 -15.25 -1.26
N TYR A 380 -12.80 -15.00 -2.50
CA TYR A 380 -14.10 -15.34 -3.06
C TYR A 380 -13.99 -16.43 -4.13
N GLY A 381 -13.15 -17.44 -3.86
CA GLY A 381 -12.89 -18.54 -4.77
C GLY A 381 -14.00 -19.59 -4.84
N GLY A 382 -14.99 -19.61 -3.94
CA GLY A 382 -16.04 -20.63 -3.87
C GLY A 382 -17.20 -20.41 -4.84
N LYS A 383 -17.90 -21.49 -5.26
CA LYS A 383 -18.96 -21.42 -6.30
C LYS A 383 -20.05 -20.39 -6.04
N GLY A 384 -20.43 -20.20 -4.78
CA GLY A 384 -21.45 -19.24 -4.35
C GLY A 384 -20.93 -17.84 -4.04
N ASP A 385 -19.62 -17.61 -4.15
CA ASP A 385 -18.99 -16.32 -3.83
C ASP A 385 -19.14 -15.33 -5.01
N ILE A 386 -20.38 -15.05 -5.39
CA ILE A 386 -20.75 -14.01 -6.34
C ILE A 386 -21.28 -12.82 -5.54
N GLN A 387 -20.80 -11.62 -5.86
CA GLN A 387 -21.22 -10.40 -5.20
C GLN A 387 -22.30 -9.70 -6.05
N PRO A 388 -23.23 -8.96 -5.42
CA PRO A 388 -24.12 -8.08 -6.18
C PRO A 388 -23.29 -7.01 -6.87
N SER A 389 -23.85 -6.46 -7.94
CA SER A 389 -23.21 -5.34 -8.64
C SER A 389 -23.07 -4.13 -7.71
N ARG A 390 -22.08 -3.27 -7.98
CA ARG A 390 -21.89 -2.04 -7.21
C ARG A 390 -23.11 -1.12 -7.22
N ARG A 391 -23.91 -1.18 -8.28
CA ARG A 391 -25.19 -0.44 -8.38
C ARG A 391 -26.21 -0.99 -7.39
N GLU A 392 -26.44 -2.30 -7.38
CA GLU A 392 -27.35 -2.94 -6.43
C GLU A 392 -26.92 -2.72 -4.98
N ALA A 393 -25.61 -2.76 -4.71
CA ALA A 393 -25.05 -2.46 -3.40
C ALA A 393 -25.36 -1.03 -2.93
N VAL A 394 -25.20 -0.04 -3.83
CA VAL A 394 -25.55 1.37 -3.58
C VAL A 394 -27.04 1.54 -3.37
N ASP A 395 -27.87 0.93 -4.21
CA ASP A 395 -29.33 0.99 -4.08
C ASP A 395 -29.77 0.39 -2.72
N ARG A 396 -29.18 -0.74 -2.32
CA ARG A 396 -29.46 -1.37 -1.02
C ARG A 396 -29.04 -0.49 0.15
N LEU A 397 -27.84 0.10 0.10
CA LEU A 397 -27.34 1.00 1.14
C LEU A 397 -28.23 2.24 1.26
N ARG A 398 -28.61 2.85 0.12
CA ARG A 398 -29.54 3.99 0.06
C ARG A 398 -30.86 3.65 0.75
N ASP A 399 -31.46 2.51 0.40
CA ASP A 399 -32.75 2.10 0.94
C ASP A 399 -32.70 1.83 2.46
N ILE A 400 -31.60 1.26 2.95
CA ILE A 400 -31.37 1.12 4.40
C ILE A 400 -31.29 2.49 5.06
N VAL A 401 -30.40 3.35 4.58
CA VAL A 401 -30.17 4.69 5.14
C VAL A 401 -31.47 5.51 5.16
N GLN A 402 -32.21 5.56 4.04
CA GLN A 402 -33.48 6.28 3.97
C GLN A 402 -34.50 5.77 5.00
N ARG A 403 -34.67 4.44 5.12
CA ARG A 403 -35.62 3.85 6.08
C ARG A 403 -35.24 4.21 7.51
N THR A 404 -33.96 4.12 7.86
CA THR A 404 -33.47 4.40 9.21
C THR A 404 -33.62 5.90 9.55
N LEU A 405 -33.26 6.79 8.63
CA LEU A 405 -33.38 8.24 8.84
C LEU A 405 -34.85 8.68 8.91
N LYS A 406 -35.77 8.09 8.13
CA LYS A 406 -37.22 8.34 8.24
C LYS A 406 -37.79 8.00 9.63
N LYS A 407 -37.22 7.00 10.30
CA LYS A 407 -37.56 6.63 11.70
C LYS A 407 -36.88 7.53 12.75
N LYS A 408 -36.16 8.59 12.34
CA LYS A 408 -35.27 9.39 13.20
C LYS A 408 -34.27 8.53 13.98
N GLY A 409 -33.79 7.46 13.34
CA GLY A 409 -32.78 6.55 13.87
C GLY A 409 -31.39 6.87 13.34
N LYS A 410 -30.40 6.15 13.86
CA LYS A 410 -28.99 6.27 13.50
C LYS A 410 -28.52 5.04 12.73
N VAL A 411 -27.67 5.26 11.73
CA VAL A 411 -27.04 4.18 10.95
C VAL A 411 -25.60 3.99 11.44
N LEU A 412 -25.30 2.83 12.01
CA LEU A 412 -23.95 2.45 12.42
C LEU A 412 -23.35 1.52 11.37
N ILE A 413 -22.21 1.89 10.79
CA ILE A 413 -21.50 1.11 9.78
C ILE A 413 -20.10 0.78 10.29
N PRO A 414 -19.84 -0.46 10.75
CA PRO A 414 -18.51 -0.92 11.07
C PRO A 414 -17.65 -0.97 9.81
N VAL A 415 -16.50 -0.29 9.82
CA VAL A 415 -15.57 -0.28 8.68
C VAL A 415 -14.12 -0.44 9.12
N PHE A 416 -13.29 -1.00 8.25
CA PHE A 416 -11.84 -0.90 8.39
C PHE A 416 -11.38 0.53 8.13
N ALA A 417 -10.27 0.93 8.76
CA ALA A 417 -9.72 2.28 8.61
C ALA A 417 -9.39 2.62 7.16
N VAL A 418 -8.89 1.63 6.41
CA VAL A 418 -8.36 1.77 5.05
C VAL A 418 -9.13 0.86 4.09
N GLY A 419 -9.57 1.42 2.97
CA GLY A 419 -10.26 0.71 1.89
C GLY A 419 -11.77 0.92 1.98
N ARG A 420 -12.46 0.12 2.81
CA ARG A 420 -13.93 0.12 2.84
C ARG A 420 -14.54 1.43 3.29
N SER A 421 -13.97 2.06 4.32
CA SER A 421 -14.46 3.34 4.83
C SER A 421 -14.51 4.40 3.73
N GLN A 422 -13.43 4.55 2.94
CA GLN A 422 -13.38 5.54 1.87
C GLN A 422 -14.34 5.22 0.71
N GLU A 423 -14.53 3.94 0.35
CA GLU A 423 -15.53 3.55 -0.67
C GLU A 423 -16.95 3.91 -0.24
N VAL A 424 -17.30 3.65 1.03
CA VAL A 424 -18.61 4.00 1.60
C VAL A 424 -18.77 5.52 1.73
N MET A 425 -17.71 6.24 2.12
CA MET A 425 -17.72 7.70 2.17
C MET A 425 -18.10 8.30 0.81
N VAL A 426 -17.40 7.92 -0.26
CA VAL A 426 -17.68 8.45 -1.60
C VAL A 426 -19.08 8.06 -2.08
N ALA A 427 -19.56 6.85 -1.76
CA ALA A 427 -20.92 6.44 -2.10
C ALA A 427 -21.98 7.29 -1.38
N LEU A 428 -21.83 7.50 -0.06
CA LEU A 428 -22.76 8.30 0.74
C LEU A 428 -22.73 9.79 0.38
N GLU A 429 -21.54 10.37 0.20
CA GLU A 429 -21.39 11.76 -0.25
C GLU A 429 -22.11 11.97 -1.58
N ASN A 430 -21.93 11.03 -2.52
CA ASN A 430 -22.57 11.12 -3.82
C ASN A 430 -24.09 10.97 -3.73
N MET A 431 -24.62 10.15 -2.82
CA MET A 431 -26.07 10.06 -2.56
C MET A 431 -26.63 11.36 -1.97
N ILE A 432 -25.94 11.97 -0.99
CA ILE A 432 -26.35 13.26 -0.40
C ILE A 432 -26.31 14.36 -1.45
N ARG A 433 -25.21 14.45 -2.22
CA ARG A 433 -25.03 15.45 -3.28
C ARG A 433 -26.08 15.37 -4.38
N LYS A 434 -26.61 14.17 -4.65
CA LYS A 434 -27.72 13.95 -5.60
C LYS A 434 -29.11 14.06 -4.96
N GLU A 435 -29.18 14.42 -3.68
CA GLU A 435 -30.41 14.49 -2.90
C GLU A 435 -31.17 13.14 -2.84
N GLU A 436 -30.46 12.03 -3.05
CA GLU A 436 -31.02 10.68 -2.95
C GLU A 436 -31.22 10.26 -1.48
N ILE A 437 -30.47 10.83 -0.55
CA ILE A 437 -30.69 10.71 0.89
C ILE A 437 -30.64 12.10 1.56
N PRO A 438 -31.32 12.29 2.71
CA PRO A 438 -31.27 13.57 3.42
C PRO A 438 -29.85 13.99 3.77
N ASN A 439 -29.57 15.29 3.74
CA ASN A 439 -28.31 15.85 4.19
C ASN A 439 -28.20 15.75 5.72
N VAL A 440 -27.51 14.70 6.19
CA VAL A 440 -27.25 14.42 7.60
C VAL A 440 -25.75 14.28 7.84
N PRO A 441 -25.25 14.62 9.04
CA PRO A 441 -23.83 14.46 9.35
C PRO A 441 -23.40 12.99 9.29
N ILE A 442 -22.25 12.76 8.65
CA ILE A 442 -21.57 11.46 8.60
C ILE A 442 -20.35 11.55 9.52
N TYR A 443 -20.45 10.96 10.70
CA TYR A 443 -19.37 10.96 11.68
C TYR A 443 -18.34 9.87 11.36
N LEU A 444 -17.06 10.26 11.40
CA LEU A 444 -15.92 9.38 11.16
C LEU A 444 -15.14 9.21 12.47
N ASP A 445 -15.20 8.01 13.07
CA ASP A 445 -14.50 7.68 14.32
C ASP A 445 -13.43 6.59 14.10
N GLY A 446 -12.34 6.71 14.83
CA GLY A 446 -11.13 5.91 14.70
C GLY A 446 -10.18 6.47 13.65
N MET A 447 -9.44 5.58 12.99
CA MET A 447 -8.38 5.98 12.05
C MET A 447 -8.88 6.40 10.66
N ILE A 448 -10.20 6.43 10.44
CA ILE A 448 -10.77 6.70 9.11
C ILE A 448 -10.35 8.08 8.60
N TRP A 449 -10.34 9.10 9.46
CA TRP A 449 -9.93 10.45 9.08
C TRP A 449 -8.45 10.52 8.66
N GLU A 450 -7.57 9.92 9.45
CA GLU A 450 -6.12 9.89 9.16
C GLU A 450 -5.82 9.09 7.88
N ALA A 451 -6.46 7.94 7.70
CA ALA A 451 -6.37 7.17 6.46
C ALA A 451 -6.88 7.97 5.25
N THR A 452 -7.97 8.71 5.42
CA THR A 452 -8.53 9.57 4.36
C THR A 452 -7.58 10.72 4.03
N ALA A 453 -6.94 11.34 5.04
CA ALA A 453 -5.91 12.34 4.82
C ALA A 453 -4.77 11.81 3.94
N ILE A 454 -4.34 10.56 4.15
CA ILE A 454 -3.37 9.88 3.28
C ILE A 454 -3.91 9.70 1.85
N HIS A 455 -5.19 9.33 1.65
CA HIS A 455 -5.78 9.26 0.31
C HIS A 455 -5.72 10.60 -0.43
N THR A 456 -5.96 11.71 0.27
CA THR A 456 -5.92 13.06 -0.32
C THR A 456 -4.49 13.49 -0.71
N ALA A 457 -3.47 12.85 -0.15
CA ALA A 457 -2.06 13.09 -0.48
C ALA A 457 -1.62 12.40 -1.78
N TYR A 458 -2.35 11.36 -2.22
CA TYR A 458 -1.97 10.48 -3.33
C TYR A 458 -3.06 10.36 -4.41
N PRO A 459 -3.58 11.47 -4.97
CA PRO A 459 -4.62 11.43 -6.00
C PRO A 459 -4.17 10.72 -7.29
N GLU A 460 -2.86 10.58 -7.52
CA GLU A 460 -2.30 9.85 -8.66
C GLU A 460 -2.61 8.34 -8.61
N TYR A 461 -2.87 7.81 -7.40
CA TYR A 461 -3.21 6.41 -7.12
C TYR A 461 -4.74 6.16 -7.03
N LEU A 462 -5.55 7.20 -7.22
CA LEU A 462 -7.00 7.08 -7.37
C LEU A 462 -7.36 6.86 -8.85
N ASN A 463 -8.60 6.42 -9.08
CA ASN A 463 -9.12 6.21 -10.41
C ASN A 463 -9.10 7.51 -11.23
N SER A 464 -9.07 7.33 -12.55
CA SER A 464 -9.04 8.45 -13.50
C SER A 464 -10.11 9.54 -13.27
N HIS A 465 -11.30 9.18 -12.78
CA HIS A 465 -12.40 10.11 -12.56
C HIS A 465 -12.15 10.98 -11.32
N LEU A 466 -11.91 10.38 -10.15
CA LEU A 466 -11.59 11.11 -8.92
C LEU A 466 -10.31 11.92 -9.07
N ARG A 467 -9.28 11.34 -9.69
CA ARG A 467 -8.05 12.06 -9.98
C ARG A 467 -8.33 13.33 -10.79
N SER A 468 -9.19 13.25 -11.80
CA SER A 468 -9.56 14.43 -12.59
C SER A 468 -10.37 15.45 -11.78
N LEU A 469 -11.32 15.01 -10.95
CA LEU A 469 -12.08 15.91 -10.08
C LEU A 469 -11.15 16.68 -9.13
N ILE A 470 -10.26 15.95 -8.46
CA ILE A 470 -9.35 16.50 -7.44
C ILE A 470 -8.30 17.41 -8.10
N LEU A 471 -7.64 16.95 -9.16
CA LEU A 471 -6.49 17.66 -9.73
C LEU A 471 -6.85 18.79 -10.70
N HIS A 472 -8.00 18.70 -11.37
CA HIS A 472 -8.38 19.67 -12.40
C HIS A 472 -9.57 20.55 -12.00
N LYS A 473 -10.51 20.02 -11.21
CA LYS A 473 -11.68 20.82 -10.76
C LYS A 473 -11.54 21.35 -9.33
N GLY A 474 -10.59 20.83 -8.55
CA GLY A 474 -10.47 21.17 -7.13
C GLY A 474 -11.61 20.60 -6.27
N GLU A 475 -12.42 19.71 -6.83
CA GLU A 475 -13.52 19.04 -6.14
C GLU A 475 -13.01 17.71 -5.60
N ASN A 476 -12.96 17.57 -4.29
CA ASN A 476 -12.57 16.33 -3.64
C ASN A 476 -13.72 15.79 -2.77
N PRO A 477 -14.43 14.74 -3.21
CA PRO A 477 -15.52 14.15 -2.44
C PRO A 477 -15.12 13.75 -1.02
N LEU A 478 -13.86 13.35 -0.79
CA LEU A 478 -13.35 12.97 0.53
C LEU A 478 -13.19 14.16 1.50
N LEU A 479 -13.36 15.40 1.01
CA LEU A 479 -13.28 16.64 1.80
C LEU A 479 -14.66 17.29 2.01
N SER A 480 -15.75 16.61 1.67
CA SER A 480 -17.09 17.17 1.80
C SER A 480 -17.42 17.52 3.26
N ASP A 481 -18.09 18.66 3.47
CA ASP A 481 -18.47 19.17 4.79
C ASP A 481 -19.46 18.26 5.54
N VAL A 482 -20.03 17.27 4.85
CA VAL A 482 -20.89 16.24 5.47
C VAL A 482 -20.09 15.31 6.40
N PHE A 483 -18.76 15.22 6.21
CA PHE A 483 -17.89 14.37 7.03
C PHE A 483 -17.43 15.10 8.28
N VAL A 484 -17.84 14.59 9.45
CA VAL A 484 -17.50 15.16 10.75
C VAL A 484 -16.52 14.24 11.47
N ARG A 485 -15.32 14.74 11.77
CA ARG A 485 -14.30 13.99 12.51
C ARG A 485 -14.72 13.85 13.98
N VAL A 486 -14.66 12.63 14.51
CA VAL A 486 -14.73 12.37 15.96
C VAL A 486 -13.31 12.11 16.45
N ASP A 487 -12.71 13.11 17.12
CA ASP A 487 -11.28 13.10 17.45
C ASP A 487 -10.97 12.95 18.95
N SER A 488 -12.00 12.96 19.81
CA SER A 488 -11.85 12.90 21.26
C SER A 488 -12.90 11.99 21.90
N TYR A 489 -12.61 11.56 23.13
CA TYR A 489 -13.55 10.80 23.94
C TYR A 489 -14.82 11.63 24.22
N ASP A 490 -14.67 12.91 24.54
CA ASP A 490 -15.79 13.79 24.87
C ASP A 490 -16.73 14.01 23.67
N ALA A 491 -16.17 14.27 22.48
CA ALA A 491 -16.95 14.38 21.24
C ALA A 491 -17.74 13.09 20.95
N ARG A 492 -17.14 11.93 21.24
CA ARG A 492 -17.86 10.64 21.14
C ARG A 492 -19.00 10.56 22.15
N GLN A 493 -18.77 10.88 23.42
CA GLN A 493 -19.82 10.81 24.45
C GLN A 493 -21.01 11.74 24.12
N GLU A 494 -20.74 12.94 23.64
CA GLU A 494 -21.77 13.88 23.17
C GLU A 494 -22.59 13.25 22.03
N LEU A 495 -21.92 12.67 21.03
CA LEU A 495 -22.58 12.01 19.90
C LEU A 495 -23.41 10.78 20.33
N LEU A 496 -22.94 10.01 21.32
CA LEU A 496 -23.69 8.85 21.82
C LEU A 496 -25.05 9.26 22.39
N GLY A 497 -25.09 10.38 23.14
CA GLY A 497 -26.30 10.95 23.74
C GLY A 497 -27.15 11.82 22.82
N ASN A 498 -26.62 12.28 21.69
CA ASN A 498 -27.34 13.15 20.76
C ASN A 498 -28.59 12.44 20.18
N PRO A 499 -29.82 12.99 20.29
CA PRO A 499 -31.02 12.34 19.78
C PRO A 499 -31.18 12.38 18.26
N ASP A 500 -30.43 13.24 17.56
CA ASP A 500 -30.59 13.51 16.13
C ASP A 500 -30.15 12.33 15.25
N PRO A 501 -30.81 12.14 14.09
CA PRO A 501 -30.45 11.09 13.15
C PRO A 501 -29.12 11.41 12.47
N CYS A 502 -28.23 10.42 12.40
CA CYS A 502 -26.92 10.55 11.77
C CYS A 502 -26.44 9.21 11.22
N ILE A 503 -25.34 9.27 10.47
CA ILE A 503 -24.60 8.10 10.01
C ILE A 503 -23.24 8.09 10.71
N VAL A 504 -22.82 6.94 11.23
CA VAL A 504 -21.49 6.77 11.84
C VAL A 504 -20.73 5.67 11.13
N LEU A 505 -19.56 6.04 10.60
CA LEU A 505 -18.54 5.10 10.17
C LEU A 505 -17.52 4.98 11.30
N ALA A 506 -17.34 3.78 11.85
CA ALA A 506 -16.43 3.57 12.97
C ALA A 506 -15.61 2.29 12.82
N THR A 507 -14.36 2.35 13.27
CA THR A 507 -13.49 1.17 13.37
C THR A 507 -13.77 0.38 14.67
N SER A 508 -13.60 -0.94 14.71
CA SER A 508 -13.12 -1.84 13.65
C SER A 508 -14.24 -2.51 12.84
N GLY A 509 -13.96 -2.87 11.58
CA GLY A 509 -14.95 -3.38 10.63
C GLY A 509 -15.63 -4.72 10.98
N MET A 510 -15.10 -5.45 11.95
CA MET A 510 -15.63 -6.75 12.39
C MET A 510 -16.13 -6.78 13.85
N LEU A 511 -16.21 -5.60 14.49
CA LEU A 511 -16.63 -5.47 15.89
C LEU A 511 -15.75 -6.24 16.90
N ASN A 512 -14.46 -6.42 16.60
CA ASN A 512 -13.52 -7.07 17.52
C ASN A 512 -12.97 -6.10 18.58
N GLY A 513 -13.29 -4.81 18.46
CA GLY A 513 -12.77 -3.74 19.31
C GLY A 513 -12.85 -2.38 18.64
N GLY A 514 -12.29 -1.38 19.31
CA GLY A 514 -12.24 0.01 18.85
C GLY A 514 -13.54 0.80 19.10
N PRO A 515 -13.60 2.05 18.60
CA PRO A 515 -14.71 2.98 18.84
C PRO A 515 -16.11 2.43 18.53
N VAL A 516 -16.25 1.59 17.51
CA VAL A 516 -17.53 0.99 17.09
C VAL A 516 -18.24 0.26 18.23
N MET A 517 -17.48 -0.28 19.19
CA MET A 517 -18.03 -0.99 20.34
C MET A 517 -18.78 -0.06 21.30
N GLU A 518 -18.36 1.20 21.41
CA GLU A 518 -19.04 2.19 22.25
C GLU A 518 -20.39 2.59 21.64
N TYR A 519 -20.44 2.75 20.31
CA TYR A 519 -21.69 2.97 19.58
C TYR A 519 -22.64 1.78 19.69
N LEU A 520 -22.12 0.55 19.51
CA LEU A 520 -22.94 -0.66 19.64
C LEU A 520 -23.56 -0.77 21.03
N LYS A 521 -22.78 -0.54 22.10
CA LYS A 521 -23.28 -0.55 23.49
C LYS A 521 -24.41 0.45 23.70
N ALA A 522 -24.26 1.67 23.19
CA ALA A 522 -25.24 2.73 23.40
C ALA A 522 -26.50 2.55 22.54
N TRP A 523 -26.38 2.03 21.32
CA TRP A 523 -27.44 2.10 20.31
C TRP A 523 -28.11 0.78 19.99
N ALA A 524 -27.54 -0.37 20.40
CA ALA A 524 -28.09 -1.68 20.06
C ALA A 524 -29.48 -1.96 20.64
N GLY A 525 -29.84 -1.34 21.77
CA GLY A 525 -31.15 -1.50 22.41
C GLY A 525 -32.31 -0.80 21.68
N GLU A 526 -32.01 0.12 20.76
CA GLU A 526 -32.97 1.01 20.12
C GLU A 526 -33.43 0.49 18.76
N LYS A 527 -34.72 0.14 18.63
CA LYS A 527 -35.31 -0.44 17.41
C LYS A 527 -35.32 0.49 16.19
N LYS A 528 -35.16 1.80 16.42
CA LYS A 528 -35.11 2.79 15.32
C LYS A 528 -33.76 2.81 14.60
N ASN A 529 -32.70 2.33 15.25
CA ASN A 529 -31.34 2.34 14.72
C ASN A 529 -31.09 1.14 13.81
N THR A 530 -30.04 1.22 13.00
CA THR A 530 -29.64 0.13 12.10
C THR A 530 -28.13 -0.07 12.10
N LEU A 531 -27.71 -1.32 12.33
CA LEU A 531 -26.33 -1.76 12.17
C LEU A 531 -26.19 -2.34 10.77
N THR A 532 -25.33 -1.75 9.96
CA THR A 532 -25.15 -2.12 8.55
C THR A 532 -23.75 -2.66 8.33
N PHE A 533 -23.64 -3.96 8.06
CA PHE A 533 -22.38 -4.58 7.63
C PHE A 533 -22.16 -4.35 6.14
N VAL A 534 -21.03 -3.75 5.78
CA VAL A 534 -20.66 -3.45 4.39
C VAL A 534 -19.47 -4.27 3.89
N GLY A 535 -18.90 -5.14 4.71
CA GLY A 535 -17.71 -5.94 4.39
C GLY A 535 -17.74 -7.33 5.02
N TYR A 536 -16.82 -8.18 4.58
CA TYR A 536 -16.70 -9.56 5.05
C TYR A 536 -16.52 -9.62 6.58
N GLN A 537 -17.20 -10.59 7.20
CA GLN A 537 -17.14 -10.85 8.63
C GLN A 537 -16.53 -12.24 8.83
N ALA A 538 -15.26 -12.28 9.27
CA ALA A 538 -14.57 -13.55 9.50
C ALA A 538 -15.27 -14.40 10.57
N GLU A 539 -15.20 -15.72 10.45
CA GLU A 539 -15.76 -16.63 11.44
C GLU A 539 -15.11 -16.41 12.82
N GLY A 540 -15.89 -16.59 13.90
CA GLY A 540 -15.43 -16.31 15.27
C GLY A 540 -15.56 -14.85 15.72
N THR A 541 -15.67 -13.89 14.80
CA THR A 541 -15.83 -12.47 15.15
C THR A 541 -17.21 -12.14 15.73
N LEU A 542 -17.29 -11.05 16.50
CA LEU A 542 -18.56 -10.56 17.03
C LEU A 542 -19.50 -10.12 15.92
N GLY A 543 -18.97 -9.43 14.89
CA GLY A 543 -19.73 -9.02 13.73
C GLY A 543 -20.38 -10.21 13.02
N ARG A 544 -19.66 -11.33 12.86
CA ARG A 544 -20.22 -12.55 12.27
C ARG A 544 -21.35 -13.17 13.12
N LYS A 545 -21.22 -13.17 14.45
CA LYS A 545 -22.29 -13.64 15.37
C LYS A 545 -23.56 -12.81 15.21
N ILE A 546 -23.43 -11.48 15.25
CA ILE A 546 -24.57 -10.57 15.08
C ILE A 546 -25.19 -10.71 13.68
N GLN A 547 -24.36 -10.81 12.64
CA GLN A 547 -24.81 -11.03 11.26
C GLN A 547 -25.61 -12.34 11.10
N LYS A 548 -25.25 -13.41 11.84
CA LYS A 548 -26.00 -14.67 11.90
C LYS A 548 -27.32 -14.58 12.68
N GLY A 549 -27.68 -13.40 13.19
CA GLY A 549 -28.97 -13.15 13.86
C GLY A 549 -28.94 -13.30 15.38
N TRP A 550 -27.76 -13.39 16.01
CA TRP A 550 -27.65 -13.42 17.46
C TRP A 550 -28.25 -12.14 18.07
N LYS A 551 -29.23 -12.32 18.97
CA LYS A 551 -29.94 -11.21 19.61
C LYS A 551 -29.35 -10.77 20.93
N GLU A 552 -28.45 -11.57 21.49
CA GLU A 552 -27.71 -11.24 22.70
C GLU A 552 -26.24 -11.59 22.50
N VAL A 553 -25.37 -10.67 22.88
CA VAL A 553 -23.91 -10.87 22.83
C VAL A 553 -23.29 -10.46 24.15
N SER A 554 -22.44 -11.34 24.69
CA SER A 554 -21.71 -11.06 25.93
C SER A 554 -20.37 -10.42 25.61
N LEU A 555 -20.10 -9.28 26.24
CA LEU A 555 -18.80 -8.60 26.21
C LEU A 555 -18.21 -8.56 27.60
N THR A 556 -16.90 -8.72 27.72
CA THR A 556 -16.22 -8.46 28.98
C THR A 556 -15.92 -6.97 29.08
N ILE A 557 -16.57 -6.28 30.03
CA ILE A 557 -16.36 -4.85 30.28
C ILE A 557 -15.83 -4.71 31.70
N ARG A 558 -14.63 -4.15 31.87
CA ARG A 558 -13.96 -3.98 33.19
C ARG A 558 -13.89 -5.29 33.99
N GLY A 559 -13.70 -6.42 33.32
CA GLY A 559 -13.61 -7.75 33.95
C GLY A 559 -14.96 -8.41 34.26
N ALA A 560 -16.09 -7.75 34.01
CA ALA A 560 -17.43 -8.32 34.20
C ALA A 560 -18.10 -8.64 32.86
N PRO A 561 -18.76 -9.81 32.72
CA PRO A 561 -19.56 -10.11 31.54
C PRO A 561 -20.79 -9.21 31.52
N THR A 562 -20.92 -8.40 30.48
CA THR A 562 -22.08 -7.54 30.20
C THR A 562 -22.76 -8.04 28.94
N THR A 563 -24.04 -8.39 29.03
CA THR A 563 -24.85 -8.82 27.88
C THR A 563 -25.48 -7.61 27.20
N ILE A 564 -25.25 -7.48 25.90
CA ILE A 564 -25.88 -6.46 25.05
C ILE A 564 -27.00 -7.11 24.26
N LYS A 565 -28.19 -6.52 24.32
CA LYS A 565 -29.34 -6.92 23.51
C LYS A 565 -29.33 -6.17 22.17
N ILE A 566 -29.42 -6.92 21.08
CA ILE A 566 -29.46 -6.40 19.71
C ILE A 566 -30.92 -6.28 19.26
N ASN A 567 -31.54 -5.15 19.61
CA ASN A 567 -32.91 -4.79 19.23
C ASN A 567 -32.97 -3.91 17.97
N MET A 568 -31.86 -3.25 17.61
CA MET A 568 -31.72 -2.48 16.39
C MET A 568 -31.83 -3.38 15.13
N ASP A 569 -32.20 -2.79 13.99
CA ASP A 569 -32.20 -3.50 12.72
C ASP A 569 -30.75 -3.91 12.37
N VAL A 570 -30.55 -5.13 11.88
CA VAL A 570 -29.22 -5.62 11.42
C VAL A 570 -29.34 -5.97 9.95
N GLU A 571 -28.55 -5.28 9.13
CA GLU A 571 -28.60 -5.37 7.69
C GLU A 571 -27.20 -5.64 7.12
N THR A 572 -27.12 -6.34 5.99
CA THR A 572 -25.87 -6.55 5.26
C THR A 572 -26.00 -5.97 3.86
N VAL A 573 -24.97 -5.23 3.43
CA VAL A 573 -24.79 -4.69 2.09
C VAL A 573 -23.53 -5.30 1.49
N ASP A 574 -23.73 -6.36 0.72
CA ASP A 574 -22.67 -6.95 -0.08
C ASP A 574 -22.35 -6.07 -1.32
N GLY A 575 -21.24 -6.33 -2.00
CA GLY A 575 -20.87 -5.63 -3.24
C GLY A 575 -19.95 -4.41 -3.07
N PHE A 576 -19.67 -3.96 -1.84
CA PHE A 576 -18.60 -2.97 -1.63
C PHE A 576 -17.20 -3.63 -1.63
N SER A 577 -17.10 -4.97 -1.69
CA SER A 577 -15.85 -5.71 -1.40
C SER A 577 -14.64 -5.19 -2.16
N GLY A 578 -13.50 -5.07 -1.46
CA GLY A 578 -12.21 -4.71 -2.06
C GLY A 578 -11.58 -5.89 -2.81
N HIS A 579 -12.08 -7.11 -2.62
CA HIS A 579 -11.62 -8.28 -3.36
C HIS A 579 -12.52 -8.55 -4.56
N SER A 580 -11.93 -9.21 -5.54
CA SER A 580 -12.61 -9.73 -6.71
C SER A 580 -13.52 -10.89 -6.31
N ASP A 581 -14.77 -10.88 -6.77
CA ASP A 581 -15.65 -12.04 -6.60
C ASP A 581 -15.24 -13.19 -7.53
N ARG A 582 -15.92 -14.35 -7.44
CA ARG A 582 -15.57 -15.51 -8.28
C ARG A 582 -15.58 -15.19 -9.77
N GLY A 583 -16.58 -14.43 -10.23
CA GLY A 583 -16.70 -14.05 -11.64
C GLY A 583 -15.52 -13.19 -12.09
N GLN A 584 -15.15 -12.22 -11.28
CA GLN A 584 -14.02 -11.33 -11.50
C GLN A 584 -12.67 -12.08 -11.47
N LEU A 585 -12.45 -13.00 -10.53
CA LEU A 585 -11.23 -13.82 -10.44
C LEU A 585 -11.04 -14.71 -11.68
N ILE A 586 -12.12 -15.37 -12.14
CA ILE A 586 -12.09 -16.18 -13.36
C ILE A 586 -11.81 -15.29 -14.58
N THR A 587 -12.47 -14.13 -14.65
CA THR A 587 -12.31 -13.19 -15.78
C THR A 587 -10.91 -12.58 -15.81
N TYR A 588 -10.30 -12.32 -14.64
CA TYR A 588 -8.95 -11.79 -14.52
C TYR A 588 -7.94 -12.71 -15.22
N LEU A 589 -7.96 -14.02 -14.93
CA LEU A 589 -7.12 -15.03 -15.60
C LEU A 589 -7.57 -15.32 -17.04
N ASN A 590 -8.86 -15.23 -17.34
CA ASN A 590 -9.34 -15.42 -18.70
C ASN A 590 -8.78 -14.34 -19.64
N ASN A 591 -8.75 -13.09 -19.18
CA ASN A 591 -8.33 -11.93 -19.98
C ASN A 591 -6.86 -11.56 -19.77
N MET A 592 -6.12 -12.30 -18.92
CA MET A 592 -4.71 -12.06 -18.68
C MET A 592 -3.90 -12.23 -19.97
N SER A 593 -3.00 -11.29 -20.23
CA SER A 593 -2.16 -11.26 -21.43
C SER A 593 -0.69 -10.98 -21.06
N PRO A 594 0.25 -11.88 -21.41
CA PRO A 594 0.02 -13.20 -22.01
C PRO A 594 -0.68 -14.17 -21.05
N LYS A 595 -1.20 -15.28 -21.59
CA LYS A 595 -1.76 -16.37 -20.79
C LYS A 595 -0.65 -17.04 -19.97
N PRO A 596 -0.81 -17.21 -18.65
CA PRO A 596 0.19 -17.88 -17.84
C PRO A 596 0.19 -19.39 -18.11
N GLU A 597 1.35 -20.01 -17.99
CA GLU A 597 1.56 -21.47 -18.09
C GLU A 597 1.15 -22.19 -16.79
N ARG A 598 1.07 -21.47 -15.67
CA ARG A 598 0.65 -22.01 -14.36
C ARG A 598 -0.04 -20.97 -13.49
N ALA A 599 -1.06 -21.39 -12.76
CA ALA A 599 -1.70 -20.59 -11.71
C ALA A 599 -1.58 -21.28 -10.34
N ILE A 600 -1.21 -20.51 -9.32
CA ILE A 600 -1.08 -20.96 -7.94
C ILE A 600 -2.05 -20.14 -7.09
N PHE A 601 -2.84 -20.80 -6.27
CA PHE A 601 -3.89 -20.17 -5.48
C PHE A 601 -3.48 -20.06 -4.01
N CYS A 602 -3.58 -18.86 -3.48
CA CYS A 602 -3.38 -18.52 -2.08
C CYS A 602 -4.55 -17.65 -1.59
N HIS A 603 -4.43 -17.12 -0.37
CA HIS A 603 -5.30 -16.13 0.25
C HIS A 603 -6.79 -16.44 0.10
N GLY A 604 -7.23 -17.50 0.76
CA GLY A 604 -8.60 -18.02 0.68
C GLY A 604 -8.72 -19.32 1.46
N GLU A 605 -9.89 -19.59 2.02
CA GLU A 605 -10.14 -20.87 2.71
C GLU A 605 -9.82 -22.07 1.81
N GLU A 606 -9.40 -23.18 2.40
CA GLU A 606 -8.99 -24.40 1.69
C GLU A 606 -9.98 -24.81 0.58
N SER A 607 -11.27 -24.88 0.92
CA SER A 607 -12.32 -25.26 -0.03
C SER A 607 -12.42 -24.31 -1.22
N LYS A 608 -12.22 -23.00 -1.00
CA LYS A 608 -12.28 -21.95 -2.03
C LYS A 608 -11.06 -21.98 -2.94
N CYS A 609 -9.87 -22.16 -2.36
CA CYS A 609 -8.63 -22.32 -3.14
C CYS A 609 -8.72 -23.52 -4.07
N LEU A 610 -9.17 -24.67 -3.55
CA LEU A 610 -9.30 -25.91 -4.32
C LEU A 610 -10.37 -25.82 -5.41
N ASP A 611 -11.53 -25.22 -5.11
CA ASP A 611 -12.62 -25.05 -6.08
C ASP A 611 -12.23 -24.09 -7.22
N LEU A 612 -11.61 -22.95 -6.90
CA LEU A 612 -11.15 -22.01 -7.91
C LEU A 612 -10.05 -22.64 -8.78
N ALA A 613 -9.08 -23.33 -8.19
CA ALA A 613 -8.05 -24.07 -8.92
C ALA A 613 -8.66 -25.09 -9.90
N ALA A 614 -9.54 -25.97 -9.41
CA ALA A 614 -10.22 -26.97 -10.24
C ALA A 614 -11.07 -26.34 -11.37
N THR A 615 -11.67 -25.18 -11.10
CA THR A 615 -12.47 -24.45 -12.09
C THR A 615 -11.60 -23.83 -13.17
N ILE A 616 -10.50 -23.19 -12.80
CA ILE A 616 -9.56 -22.57 -13.74
C ILE A 616 -8.89 -23.64 -14.61
N HIS A 617 -8.47 -24.76 -14.01
CA HIS A 617 -7.92 -25.88 -14.76
C HIS A 617 -8.91 -26.38 -15.83
N ARG A 618 -10.16 -26.64 -15.43
CA ARG A 618 -11.19 -27.17 -16.32
C ARG A 618 -11.61 -26.18 -17.41
N ARG A 619 -11.76 -24.89 -17.08
CA ARG A 619 -12.29 -23.87 -18.00
C ARG A 619 -11.23 -23.26 -18.91
N LEU A 620 -10.01 -23.04 -18.40
CA LEU A 620 -8.96 -22.31 -19.10
C LEU A 620 -7.81 -23.21 -19.57
N GLY A 621 -7.78 -24.49 -19.16
CA GLY A 621 -6.71 -25.44 -19.52
C GLY A 621 -5.36 -25.12 -18.87
N ILE A 622 -5.32 -24.19 -17.91
CA ILE A 622 -4.09 -23.78 -17.22
C ILE A 622 -3.79 -24.80 -16.11
N PRO A 623 -2.58 -25.36 -16.00
CA PRO A 623 -2.14 -26.10 -14.84
C PRO A 623 -2.28 -25.29 -13.54
N THR A 624 -2.96 -25.85 -12.54
CA THR A 624 -3.23 -25.15 -11.27
C THR A 624 -2.71 -25.90 -10.06
N VAL A 625 -2.28 -25.17 -9.03
CA VAL A 625 -1.92 -25.74 -7.72
C VAL A 625 -2.49 -24.85 -6.60
N ALA A 626 -2.97 -25.45 -5.52
CA ALA A 626 -3.30 -24.76 -4.27
C ALA A 626 -2.49 -25.42 -3.16
N PRO A 627 -1.23 -25.00 -2.92
CA PRO A 627 -0.35 -25.70 -2.01
C PRO A 627 -0.79 -25.50 -0.56
N LEU A 628 -0.36 -26.40 0.32
CA LEU A 628 -0.41 -26.19 1.76
C LEU A 628 0.72 -25.25 2.20
N ASN A 629 0.57 -24.61 3.35
CA ASN A 629 1.70 -23.95 4.00
C ASN A 629 2.87 -24.93 4.19
N MET A 630 4.09 -24.41 4.07
CA MET A 630 5.38 -25.11 4.06
C MET A 630 5.69 -25.94 2.80
N GLU A 631 4.75 -26.08 1.85
CA GLU A 631 5.05 -26.71 0.57
C GLU A 631 5.88 -25.77 -0.34
N THR A 632 6.64 -26.38 -1.24
CA THR A 632 7.45 -25.68 -2.25
C THR A 632 7.00 -26.08 -3.64
N VAL A 633 6.68 -25.10 -4.48
CA VAL A 633 6.36 -25.31 -5.90
C VAL A 633 7.54 -24.87 -6.75
N ARG A 634 8.17 -25.82 -7.46
CA ARG A 634 9.18 -25.52 -8.47
C ARG A 634 8.50 -25.00 -9.74
N LEU A 635 8.88 -23.80 -10.17
CA LEU A 635 8.38 -23.15 -11.37
C LEU A 635 9.28 -23.42 -12.58
N LYS A 636 10.60 -23.46 -12.39
CA LYS A 636 11.61 -23.77 -13.41
C LYS A 636 12.75 -24.60 -12.84
#